data_AF-A0A814D1H2-F1
#
_entry.id   AF-A0A814D1H2-F1
#
_cell.length_a   1.000
_cell.length_b   1.000
_cell.length_c   1.000
_cell.angle_alpha   90.00
_cell.angle_beta   90.00
_cell.angle_gamma   90.00
#
_symmetry.space_group_name_H-M   'P 1'
#
loop_
_entity.id
_entity.type
_entity.pdbx_description
1 polymer ?
#
loop_
_entity_poly.entity_id
_entity_poly.type
_entity_poly.pdbx_seq_one_letter_code
_entity_poly.pdbx_strand_id
1 'polypeptide(L)'
;MANTKKPELKEPGPSDNQLIDFKKSHKTEQLTTGYGRPLGERSTVITVGPRGPLLLSDFPYIEDTQRFDRERIPERVVHAKGGGAFGVFEATDDISDICKAQVFKRGTKTRVLARFSTVAGESGSADTVRDPRGFAIKMYTDEGIWDLVANNTPIFFVRDPFLFQMFIHSQKRNPQTHLKDPNMVWDFFANHPQATHQFLFLYSDRGVPDGFRHMHGYGSHTFKMVNDKDEFVWVKFHFRCDQGIKNIEPTKSKILAGEQPDYALADLYNAIAKKDYPSWTLYIQVMTHEQAQKLDFNPFDLTKVISQKEFPLRRVGKMTLNENHENYFAQIEQAAFSPSHMPPGIEASPDKMLQGRLFSYGDTHLHRLGTNYLHIPVNQPETNKNVKVCTYQRDGQMQVSDNHGGRPNYYKNSMHGPDVTNRERHLEHATFESGMAARHEAGGDDNFSQPRIFYQKVLDDRGRAHLIQNIVEHLQQCTDKDIIYRSVAVLANVDDDFGKQLATKLNVDLPKKQRSLLTPNIGVNSTNECNSTPYKRRQQTNQALEALGHLVKDPIVDDVDNKLNKNDVLSLTLARLLRHKYWPSNLSNKNVQYAANIDSTSTANDLNGFIIVLNTQGRIILLSDNVEHYLRKNVRSLYPQLTSIYECVSSDDHEPIHQLLSNPTNMEQHVLCTWNLPRGKRPSRTHTESRSMLMTGHFFFINHEENTEQQEPLFIARCEHILSSTPNIPTNSLGLTSPTILRFVLNDQLHISEISSNTEALLGYEAGELIDQSIKRFMATENLNALEQARQNCILGQHYTTMNVFDLYTRNGDRLSFLCNTHMLIEGRRKVVKLGFLAQLIDPSIQHQCALYANKQNLERLKHTTQPGSMYVSNLNTSGTTNILLSNNNEQCLNLNNIPSVCPAVTIPQRRKRRRMNPQTIKSEPMSVIDQAPYTPQIINDLNESQTIFLDSFISSSSISSSLSASPIQELDYKDELFPNPDDLFHDDKIKLIQDFPSIDDVNDIFGINNNQQFCLFTPTFTTLSFFA
;
A
#
# COMPACT_ATOMS: atom_id res chain seq x y z
N MET A 1 -4.02 -57.56 7.33
CA MET A 1 -4.09 -57.13 5.91
C MET A 1 -5.17 -56.07 5.82
N ALA A 2 -4.82 -54.81 5.56
CA ALA A 2 -5.82 -53.78 5.29
C ALA A 2 -6.31 -53.95 3.84
N ASN A 3 -7.62 -53.78 3.60
CA ASN A 3 -8.21 -54.00 2.28
C ASN A 3 -8.04 -52.73 1.42
N THR A 4 -6.82 -52.53 0.91
CA THR A 4 -6.49 -51.43 -0.01
C THR A 4 -7.22 -51.63 -1.34
N LYS A 5 -8.44 -51.10 -1.43
CA LYS A 5 -9.03 -50.73 -2.72
C LYS A 5 -7.96 -50.02 -3.55
N LYS A 6 -7.73 -50.46 -4.79
CA LYS A 6 -7.01 -49.63 -5.76
C LYS A 6 -7.69 -48.26 -5.81
N PRO A 7 -6.96 -47.14 -5.89
CA PRO A 7 -7.59 -45.85 -6.13
C PRO A 7 -8.36 -45.94 -7.44
N GLU A 8 -9.69 -45.82 -7.36
CA GLU A 8 -10.55 -45.66 -8.53
C GLU A 8 -10.14 -44.33 -9.18
N LEU A 9 -9.64 -44.38 -10.43
CA LEU A 9 -9.26 -43.19 -11.17
C LEU A 9 -10.51 -42.31 -11.33
N LYS A 10 -10.51 -41.15 -10.67
CA LYS A 10 -11.58 -40.15 -10.77
C LYS A 10 -11.80 -39.82 -12.25
N GLU A 11 -13.01 -40.05 -12.76
CA GLU A 11 -13.34 -39.72 -14.15
C GLU A 11 -13.10 -38.23 -14.40
N PRO A 12 -12.37 -37.86 -15.48
CA PRO A 12 -11.99 -36.47 -15.73
C PRO A 12 -13.21 -35.61 -16.07
N GLY A 13 -13.33 -34.47 -15.39
CA GLY A 13 -14.36 -33.47 -15.65
C GLY A 13 -14.09 -32.66 -16.94
N PRO A 14 -15.08 -31.91 -17.44
CA PRO A 14 -14.86 -30.87 -18.47
C PRO A 14 -13.70 -29.90 -18.19
N SER A 15 -13.40 -29.57 -16.93
CA SER A 15 -12.22 -28.80 -16.53
C SER A 15 -10.92 -29.46 -16.98
N ASP A 16 -10.86 -30.78 -16.79
CA ASP A 16 -9.67 -31.61 -16.95
C ASP A 16 -9.44 -31.94 -18.44
N ASN A 17 -10.49 -31.79 -19.27
CA ASN A 17 -10.48 -31.99 -20.71
C ASN A 17 -10.30 -30.70 -21.53
N GLN A 18 -10.23 -29.51 -20.91
CA GLN A 18 -10.31 -28.23 -21.64
C GLN A 18 -9.28 -28.10 -22.79
N LEU A 19 -8.01 -28.48 -22.58
CA LEU A 19 -6.98 -28.45 -23.63
C LEU A 19 -7.17 -29.55 -24.70
N ILE A 20 -7.78 -30.68 -24.32
CA ILE A 20 -8.12 -31.77 -25.24
C ILE A 20 -9.26 -31.31 -26.17
N ASP A 21 -10.23 -30.57 -25.65
CA ASP A 21 -11.33 -30.01 -26.43
C ASP A 21 -10.91 -28.79 -27.27
N PHE A 22 -9.95 -27.98 -26.78
CA PHE A 22 -9.26 -26.97 -27.60
C PHE A 22 -8.59 -27.61 -28.83
N LYS A 23 -7.81 -28.68 -28.63
CA LYS A 23 -7.15 -29.45 -29.72
C LYS A 23 -8.14 -30.02 -30.75
N LYS A 24 -9.37 -30.37 -30.35
CA LYS A 24 -10.42 -30.85 -31.28
C LYS A 24 -11.06 -29.75 -32.11
N SER A 25 -11.04 -28.51 -31.62
CA SER A 25 -11.81 -27.38 -32.17
C SER A 25 -10.97 -26.33 -32.90
N HIS A 26 -9.66 -26.26 -32.60
CA HIS A 26 -8.74 -25.27 -33.14
C HIS A 26 -7.70 -25.93 -34.06
N LYS A 27 -7.20 -25.18 -35.05
CA LYS A 27 -6.09 -25.59 -35.92
C LYS A 27 -4.78 -25.01 -35.38
N THR A 28 -3.65 -25.59 -35.78
CA THR A 28 -2.33 -25.01 -35.51
C THR A 28 -2.21 -23.64 -36.17
N GLU A 29 -1.87 -22.62 -35.38
CA GLU A 29 -1.62 -21.26 -35.84
C GLU A 29 -0.13 -21.00 -36.04
N GLN A 30 0.24 -19.95 -36.78
CA GLN A 30 1.63 -19.55 -36.94
C GLN A 30 2.12 -18.84 -35.67
N LEU A 31 3.14 -19.41 -35.01
CA LEU A 31 3.80 -18.77 -33.87
C LEU A 31 4.49 -17.46 -34.30
N THR A 32 4.25 -16.39 -33.54
CA THR A 32 4.85 -15.07 -33.77
C THR A 32 5.40 -14.45 -32.49
N THR A 33 6.23 -13.42 -32.64
CA THR A 33 6.61 -12.47 -31.57
C THR A 33 5.41 -11.61 -31.14
N GLY A 34 5.54 -10.87 -30.04
CA GLY A 34 4.51 -9.91 -29.59
C GLY A 34 4.23 -8.77 -30.58
N TYR A 35 5.14 -8.55 -31.53
CA TYR A 35 5.01 -7.62 -32.66
C TYR A 35 4.67 -8.31 -34.00
N GLY A 36 4.24 -9.59 -33.97
CA GLY A 36 3.67 -10.29 -35.13
C GLY A 36 4.68 -10.86 -36.13
N ARG A 37 5.98 -10.92 -35.81
CA ARG A 37 6.99 -11.56 -36.67
C ARG A 37 6.92 -13.09 -36.52
N PRO A 38 6.77 -13.88 -37.59
CA PRO A 38 6.83 -15.34 -37.51
C PRO A 38 8.16 -15.88 -36.95
N LEU A 39 8.06 -16.92 -36.12
CA LEU A 39 9.19 -17.66 -35.57
C LEU A 39 9.35 -19.01 -36.28
N GLY A 40 10.58 -19.34 -36.69
CA GLY A 40 10.94 -20.63 -37.31
C GLY A 40 11.49 -21.67 -36.32
N GLU A 41 11.86 -21.23 -35.12
CA GLU A 41 12.36 -22.04 -34.01
C GLU A 41 11.95 -21.36 -32.69
N ARG A 42 11.71 -22.15 -31.64
CA ARG A 42 11.30 -21.68 -30.31
C ARG A 42 11.77 -22.57 -29.14
N SER A 43 12.32 -23.76 -29.43
CA SER A 43 12.85 -24.72 -28.46
C SER A 43 14.30 -24.45 -28.05
N THR A 44 15.03 -23.67 -28.85
CA THR A 44 16.44 -23.30 -28.63
C THR A 44 16.63 -21.78 -28.70
N VAL A 45 17.78 -21.32 -28.21
CA VAL A 45 18.19 -19.91 -28.19
C VAL A 45 19.43 -19.70 -29.05
N ILE A 46 19.66 -18.48 -29.55
CA ILE A 46 20.78 -18.17 -30.44
C ILE A 46 22.11 -18.22 -29.66
N THR A 47 22.97 -19.17 -30.00
CA THR A 47 24.30 -19.35 -29.40
C THR A 47 25.44 -19.26 -30.43
N VAL A 48 26.67 -19.04 -29.98
CA VAL A 48 27.88 -19.10 -30.83
C VAL A 48 28.25 -20.55 -31.14
N GLY A 49 27.44 -21.20 -31.99
CA GLY A 49 27.48 -22.64 -32.25
C GLY A 49 26.85 -23.48 -31.13
N PRO A 50 26.69 -24.80 -31.32
CA PRO A 50 25.82 -25.65 -30.47
C PRO A 50 26.24 -25.83 -28.99
N ARG A 51 27.37 -25.26 -28.57
CA ARG A 51 27.86 -25.24 -27.17
C ARG A 51 28.40 -23.87 -26.74
N GLY A 52 28.15 -22.82 -27.53
CA GLY A 52 28.64 -21.47 -27.27
C GLY A 52 27.74 -20.66 -26.33
N PRO A 53 28.18 -19.46 -25.91
CA PRO A 53 27.37 -18.53 -25.15
C PRO A 53 26.13 -18.06 -25.92
N LEU A 54 25.06 -17.76 -25.19
CA LEU A 54 23.85 -17.06 -25.64
C LEU A 54 24.20 -15.66 -26.18
N LEU A 55 23.55 -15.24 -27.26
CA LEU A 55 23.64 -13.89 -27.79
C LEU A 55 22.47 -13.01 -27.32
N LEU A 56 22.78 -11.81 -26.83
CA LEU A 56 21.81 -10.77 -26.44
C LEU A 56 20.99 -10.23 -27.64
N SER A 57 21.28 -10.65 -28.87
CA SER A 57 20.48 -10.38 -30.07
C SER A 57 19.27 -11.31 -30.23
N ASP A 58 19.06 -12.27 -29.33
CA ASP A 58 17.87 -13.13 -29.31
C ASP A 58 16.64 -12.40 -28.74
N PHE A 59 16.11 -11.48 -29.54
CA PHE A 59 14.95 -10.66 -29.17
C PHE A 59 13.68 -11.47 -28.83
N PRO A 60 13.33 -12.58 -29.51
CA PRO A 60 12.20 -13.42 -29.11
C PRO A 60 12.37 -14.00 -27.69
N TYR A 61 13.54 -14.54 -27.36
CA TYR A 61 13.83 -15.03 -26.00
C TYR A 61 13.72 -13.92 -24.93
N ILE A 62 14.23 -12.73 -25.26
CA ILE A 62 14.18 -11.54 -24.38
C ILE A 62 12.74 -11.06 -24.19
N GLU A 63 11.92 -11.00 -25.25
CA GLU A 63 10.52 -10.58 -25.20
C GLU A 63 9.68 -11.52 -24.32
N ASP A 64 9.80 -12.83 -24.54
CA ASP A 64 9.06 -13.84 -23.78
C ASP A 64 9.47 -13.86 -22.29
N THR A 65 10.76 -13.71 -22.00
CA THR A 65 11.26 -13.62 -20.61
C THR A 65 10.75 -12.34 -19.94
N GLN A 66 10.84 -11.19 -20.63
CA GLN A 66 10.31 -9.94 -20.10
C GLN A 66 8.79 -10.00 -19.87
N ARG A 67 8.06 -10.76 -20.69
CA ARG A 67 6.62 -10.96 -20.53
C ARG A 67 6.30 -11.85 -19.33
N PHE A 68 6.98 -12.98 -19.20
CA PHE A 68 6.83 -13.95 -18.11
C PHE A 68 7.03 -13.32 -16.73
N ASP A 69 8.14 -12.59 -16.56
CA ASP A 69 8.48 -11.81 -15.35
C ASP A 69 7.35 -10.87 -14.88
N ARG A 70 6.45 -10.48 -15.82
CA ARG A 70 5.47 -9.40 -15.67
C ARG A 70 4.03 -9.90 -15.84
N GLU A 71 3.79 -11.20 -15.71
CA GLU A 71 2.43 -11.76 -15.73
C GLU A 71 1.62 -11.45 -14.45
N ARG A 72 2.28 -11.38 -13.28
CA ARG A 72 1.60 -11.26 -11.99
C ARG A 72 1.31 -9.79 -11.65
N ILE A 73 0.06 -9.50 -11.32
CA ILE A 73 -0.40 -8.25 -10.69
C ILE A 73 -0.61 -8.46 -9.19
N PRO A 74 -0.77 -7.40 -8.37
CA PRO A 74 -1.19 -7.57 -6.98
C PRO A 74 -2.51 -8.33 -6.89
N GLU A 75 -2.66 -9.22 -5.91
CA GLU A 75 -3.97 -9.82 -5.61
C GLU A 75 -4.90 -8.81 -4.93
N ARG A 76 -6.19 -9.16 -4.79
CA ARG A 76 -7.11 -8.37 -3.96
C ARG A 76 -6.76 -8.56 -2.48
N VAL A 77 -6.59 -7.46 -1.74
CA VAL A 77 -6.22 -7.48 -0.30
C VAL A 77 -7.11 -8.38 0.57
N VAL A 78 -8.38 -8.49 0.20
CA VAL A 78 -9.35 -9.49 0.66
C VAL A 78 -10.06 -10.09 -0.55
N HIS A 79 -10.65 -11.28 -0.39
CA HIS A 79 -11.32 -12.01 -1.48
C HIS A 79 -10.38 -12.39 -2.65
N ALA A 80 -9.11 -12.68 -2.36
CA ALA A 80 -8.11 -13.04 -3.35
C ALA A 80 -8.48 -14.35 -4.09
N LYS A 81 -8.51 -15.50 -3.39
CA LYS A 81 -8.99 -16.77 -3.93
C LYS A 81 -10.48 -16.67 -4.30
N GLY A 82 -10.83 -17.11 -5.50
CA GLY A 82 -12.21 -17.11 -5.98
C GLY A 82 -12.36 -17.65 -7.39
N GLY A 83 -13.60 -17.83 -7.81
CA GLY A 83 -13.98 -18.29 -9.15
C GLY A 83 -15.18 -17.49 -9.65
N GLY A 84 -15.47 -17.55 -10.95
CA GLY A 84 -16.58 -16.80 -11.51
C GLY A 84 -16.98 -17.24 -12.91
N ALA A 85 -18.18 -16.82 -13.31
CA ALA A 85 -18.82 -17.19 -14.56
C ALA A 85 -19.77 -16.09 -15.02
N PHE A 86 -20.04 -16.06 -16.32
CA PHE A 86 -21.00 -15.17 -16.94
C PHE A 86 -22.40 -15.79 -16.94
N GLY A 87 -23.40 -14.92 -17.10
CA GLY A 87 -24.80 -15.31 -17.03
C GLY A 87 -25.76 -14.24 -17.51
N VAL A 88 -27.05 -14.47 -17.23
CA VAL A 88 -28.13 -13.51 -17.47
C VAL A 88 -28.94 -13.33 -16.19
N PHE A 89 -29.22 -12.07 -15.84
CA PHE A 89 -30.30 -11.69 -14.93
C PHE A 89 -31.53 -11.28 -15.73
N GLU A 90 -32.70 -11.76 -15.33
CA GLU A 90 -33.99 -11.44 -15.94
C GLU A 90 -34.95 -10.91 -14.86
N ALA A 91 -35.47 -9.69 -15.06
CA ALA A 91 -36.47 -9.09 -14.18
C ALA A 91 -37.85 -9.72 -14.45
N THR A 92 -38.35 -10.55 -13.54
CA THR A 92 -39.56 -11.36 -13.73
C THR A 92 -40.84 -10.69 -13.22
N ASP A 93 -40.68 -9.82 -12.23
CA ASP A 93 -41.76 -9.17 -11.48
C ASP A 93 -41.64 -7.64 -11.62
N ASP A 94 -42.75 -6.94 -11.41
CA ASP A 94 -42.76 -5.48 -11.46
C ASP A 94 -42.40 -4.89 -10.08
N ILE A 95 -41.45 -3.96 -10.05
CA ILE A 95 -41.07 -3.15 -8.88
C ILE A 95 -40.97 -1.64 -9.20
N SER A 96 -41.60 -1.19 -10.29
CA SER A 96 -41.61 0.22 -10.72
C SER A 96 -42.25 1.19 -9.72
N ASP A 97 -43.06 0.68 -8.79
CA ASP A 97 -43.58 1.42 -7.64
C ASP A 97 -42.49 1.87 -6.64
N ILE A 98 -41.30 1.26 -6.66
CA ILE A 98 -40.21 1.57 -5.73
C ILE A 98 -38.84 1.84 -6.39
N CYS A 99 -38.61 1.48 -7.66
CA CYS A 99 -37.31 1.70 -8.31
C CYS A 99 -37.42 2.07 -9.81
N LYS A 100 -36.76 3.17 -10.22
CA LYS A 100 -36.70 3.65 -11.62
C LYS A 100 -35.67 2.94 -12.52
N ALA A 101 -34.78 2.10 -11.99
CA ALA A 101 -33.64 1.54 -12.73
C ALA A 101 -34.05 0.55 -13.83
N GLN A 102 -33.60 0.73 -15.08
CA GLN A 102 -34.01 -0.12 -16.22
C GLN A 102 -33.67 -1.62 -16.05
N VAL A 103 -32.67 -1.95 -15.23
CA VAL A 103 -32.32 -3.35 -14.88
C VAL A 103 -33.45 -4.11 -14.19
N PHE A 104 -34.39 -3.41 -13.54
CA PHE A 104 -35.57 -4.00 -12.89
C PHE A 104 -36.87 -3.82 -13.66
N LYS A 105 -36.83 -3.19 -14.84
CA LYS A 105 -37.99 -3.14 -15.73
C LYS A 105 -38.34 -4.57 -16.15
N ARG A 106 -39.58 -4.98 -15.89
CA ARG A 106 -40.03 -6.36 -16.10
C ARG A 106 -39.83 -6.80 -17.57
N GLY A 107 -39.19 -7.95 -17.75
CA GLY A 107 -38.79 -8.50 -19.05
C GLY A 107 -37.39 -8.11 -19.52
N THR A 108 -36.72 -7.13 -18.89
CA THR A 108 -35.32 -6.80 -19.18
C THR A 108 -34.42 -8.00 -18.90
N LYS A 109 -33.51 -8.30 -19.84
CA LYS A 109 -32.46 -9.33 -19.71
C LYS A 109 -31.09 -8.68 -19.75
N THR A 110 -30.34 -8.82 -18.67
CA THR A 110 -29.07 -8.15 -18.43
C THR A 110 -27.96 -9.18 -18.33
N ARG A 111 -26.87 -9.04 -19.10
CA ARG A 111 -25.70 -9.91 -18.92
C ARG A 111 -25.12 -9.64 -17.53
N VAL A 112 -24.64 -10.70 -16.89
CA VAL A 112 -23.95 -10.59 -15.61
C VAL A 112 -22.60 -11.30 -15.64
N LEU A 113 -21.69 -10.84 -14.78
CA LEU A 113 -20.54 -11.59 -14.30
C LEU A 113 -20.70 -11.77 -12.79
N ALA A 114 -20.72 -13.01 -12.32
CA ALA A 114 -20.64 -13.32 -10.89
C ALA A 114 -19.22 -13.78 -10.53
N ARG A 115 -18.64 -13.21 -9.46
CA ARG A 115 -17.40 -13.69 -8.84
C ARG A 115 -17.64 -14.06 -7.39
N PHE A 116 -17.42 -15.34 -7.10
CA PHE A 116 -17.42 -15.92 -5.77
C PHE A 116 -16.00 -16.00 -5.23
N SER A 117 -15.83 -16.04 -3.91
CA SER A 117 -14.51 -16.00 -3.27
C SER A 117 -14.55 -16.43 -1.81
N THR A 118 -13.40 -16.75 -1.22
CA THR A 118 -13.20 -16.70 0.25
C THR A 118 -13.02 -15.22 0.68
N VAL A 119 -12.51 -14.91 1.87
CA VAL A 119 -12.24 -13.54 2.33
C VAL A 119 -10.80 -13.34 2.76
N ALA A 120 -10.32 -14.15 3.70
CA ALA A 120 -9.07 -13.93 4.43
C ALA A 120 -7.85 -14.66 3.84
N GLY A 121 -8.09 -15.64 2.96
CA GLY A 121 -7.03 -16.35 2.24
C GLY A 121 -6.31 -15.48 1.20
N GLU A 122 -5.11 -15.91 0.81
CA GLU A 122 -4.40 -15.42 -0.37
C GLU A 122 -4.93 -16.13 -1.64
N SER A 123 -4.53 -15.68 -2.83
CA SER A 123 -4.99 -16.24 -4.13
C SER A 123 -4.72 -17.74 -4.29
N GLY A 124 -3.64 -18.26 -3.71
CA GLY A 124 -3.31 -19.70 -3.66
C GLY A 124 -3.91 -20.48 -2.49
N SER A 125 -4.86 -19.92 -1.72
CA SER A 125 -5.52 -20.64 -0.61
C SER A 125 -6.57 -21.65 -1.10
N ALA A 126 -7.03 -22.54 -0.22
CA ALA A 126 -8.01 -23.58 -0.57
C ALA A 126 -9.47 -23.11 -0.47
N ASP A 127 -10.34 -23.61 -1.35
CA ASP A 127 -11.77 -23.24 -1.42
C ASP A 127 -12.61 -23.69 -0.21
N THR A 128 -12.23 -24.79 0.46
CA THR A 128 -13.03 -25.46 1.51
C THR A 128 -12.65 -25.06 2.93
N VAL A 129 -11.91 -23.96 3.09
CA VAL A 129 -11.61 -23.34 4.40
C VAL A 129 -12.87 -22.77 5.06
N ARG A 130 -12.84 -22.60 6.39
CA ARG A 130 -13.88 -21.92 7.16
C ARG A 130 -13.68 -20.40 7.07
N ASP A 131 -14.55 -19.72 6.33
CA ASP A 131 -14.49 -18.29 6.01
C ASP A 131 -15.91 -17.86 5.57
N PRO A 132 -16.32 -16.58 5.56
CA PRO A 132 -17.45 -16.17 4.73
C PRO A 132 -17.12 -16.43 3.25
N ARG A 133 -18.11 -16.35 2.36
CA ARG A 133 -17.86 -16.31 0.92
C ARG A 133 -18.32 -14.98 0.34
N GLY A 134 -17.48 -14.36 -0.49
CA GLY A 134 -17.89 -13.23 -1.31
C GLY A 134 -18.83 -13.69 -2.43
N PHE A 135 -19.79 -12.83 -2.77
CA PHE A 135 -20.80 -13.06 -3.81
C PHE A 135 -20.95 -11.74 -4.59
N ALA A 136 -19.95 -11.38 -5.38
CA ALA A 136 -19.96 -10.13 -6.15
C ALA A 136 -20.67 -10.35 -7.50
N ILE A 137 -21.63 -9.49 -7.83
CA ILE A 137 -22.37 -9.54 -9.11
C ILE A 137 -22.17 -8.21 -9.83
N LYS A 138 -21.70 -8.26 -11.06
CA LYS A 138 -21.64 -7.15 -12.02
C LYS A 138 -22.75 -7.35 -13.04
N MET A 139 -23.60 -6.35 -13.22
CA MET A 139 -24.66 -6.34 -14.23
C MET A 139 -24.37 -5.25 -15.28
N TYR A 140 -24.36 -5.63 -16.55
CA TYR A 140 -24.10 -4.73 -17.67
C TYR A 140 -25.45 -4.16 -18.18
N THR A 141 -25.91 -3.10 -17.51
CA THR A 141 -27.23 -2.49 -17.73
C THR A 141 -27.18 -1.37 -18.79
N ASP A 142 -28.34 -1.04 -19.37
CA ASP A 142 -28.48 0.01 -20.39
C ASP A 142 -28.30 1.43 -19.81
N GLU A 143 -28.33 1.60 -18.48
CA GLU A 143 -28.05 2.83 -17.76
C GLU A 143 -26.67 2.80 -17.05
N GLY A 144 -25.78 1.89 -17.48
CA GLY A 144 -24.42 1.72 -16.93
C GLY A 144 -24.22 0.41 -16.16
N ILE A 145 -23.05 0.24 -15.54
CA ILE A 145 -22.77 -0.94 -14.71
C ILE A 145 -23.43 -0.81 -13.34
N TRP A 146 -24.10 -1.86 -12.89
CA TRP A 146 -24.48 -2.04 -11.48
C TRP A 146 -23.63 -3.15 -10.84
N ASP A 147 -22.94 -2.87 -9.74
CA ASP A 147 -22.19 -3.88 -8.97
C ASP A 147 -22.81 -4.10 -7.58
N LEU A 148 -23.51 -5.21 -7.38
CA LEU A 148 -23.89 -5.66 -6.04
C LEU A 148 -22.75 -6.50 -5.44
N VAL A 149 -21.91 -5.86 -4.60
CA VAL A 149 -20.77 -6.52 -3.95
C VAL A 149 -21.20 -7.15 -2.62
N ALA A 150 -21.88 -8.29 -2.73
CA ALA A 150 -22.53 -9.05 -1.66
C ALA A 150 -21.64 -10.15 -1.03
N ASN A 151 -22.15 -10.78 0.05
CA ASN A 151 -21.56 -11.94 0.74
C ASN A 151 -22.58 -13.09 0.85
N ASN A 152 -22.14 -14.29 1.24
CA ASN A 152 -23.03 -15.43 1.52
C ASN A 152 -23.73 -15.37 2.90
N THR A 153 -23.47 -14.33 3.69
CA THR A 153 -24.10 -14.05 5.00
C THR A 153 -24.87 -12.72 4.95
N PRO A 154 -26.00 -12.58 5.67
CA PRO A 154 -26.85 -11.39 5.62
C PRO A 154 -26.30 -10.19 6.42
N ILE A 155 -25.19 -10.39 7.15
CA ILE A 155 -24.59 -9.46 8.11
C ILE A 155 -23.06 -9.60 8.06
N PHE A 156 -22.35 -8.68 8.72
CA PHE A 156 -20.89 -8.63 8.80
C PHE A 156 -20.38 -8.54 10.25
N PHE A 157 -19.06 -8.62 10.43
CA PHE A 157 -18.38 -8.66 11.74
C PHE A 157 -18.33 -7.32 12.48
N VAL A 158 -18.37 -6.19 11.77
CA VAL A 158 -18.20 -4.85 12.32
C VAL A 158 -19.17 -3.87 11.68
N ARG A 159 -19.60 -2.85 12.43
CA ARG A 159 -20.54 -1.79 11.98
C ARG A 159 -19.89 -0.47 11.60
N ASP A 160 -18.57 -0.34 11.78
CA ASP A 160 -17.82 0.88 11.49
C ASP A 160 -16.56 0.55 10.66
N PRO A 161 -16.30 1.25 9.53
CA PRO A 161 -15.21 0.93 8.62
C PRO A 161 -13.83 1.14 9.24
N PHE A 162 -13.70 1.90 10.34
CA PHE A 162 -12.41 2.03 11.03
C PHE A 162 -11.94 0.69 11.62
N LEU A 163 -12.88 -0.16 12.06
CA LEU A 163 -12.60 -1.49 12.59
C LEU A 163 -12.45 -2.57 11.50
N PHE A 164 -12.84 -2.30 10.26
CA PHE A 164 -12.68 -3.26 9.15
C PHE A 164 -11.21 -3.65 8.94
N GLN A 165 -10.30 -2.67 8.95
CA GLN A 165 -8.87 -2.92 8.74
C GLN A 165 -8.28 -3.77 9.88
N MET A 166 -8.65 -3.46 11.13
CA MET A 166 -8.19 -4.21 12.31
C MET A 166 -8.74 -5.63 12.33
N PHE A 167 -10.01 -5.80 11.95
CA PHE A 167 -10.61 -7.12 11.76
C PHE A 167 -9.87 -7.92 10.67
N ILE A 168 -9.67 -7.37 9.47
CA ILE A 168 -8.97 -8.09 8.40
C ILE A 168 -7.53 -8.43 8.77
N HIS A 169 -6.82 -7.57 9.51
CA HIS A 169 -5.49 -7.90 10.05
C HIS A 169 -5.56 -9.13 10.99
N SER A 170 -6.56 -9.21 11.87
CA SER A 170 -6.73 -10.36 12.77
C SER A 170 -7.02 -11.69 12.05
N GLN A 171 -7.59 -11.66 10.83
CA GLN A 171 -7.87 -12.85 10.01
C GLN A 171 -6.77 -13.17 8.98
N LYS A 172 -5.86 -12.23 8.70
CA LYS A 172 -4.69 -12.42 7.81
C LYS A 172 -3.57 -13.18 8.55
N ARG A 173 -2.33 -13.04 8.09
CA ARG A 173 -1.18 -13.74 8.67
C ARG A 173 -0.53 -12.87 9.75
N ASN A 174 -0.03 -13.50 10.81
CA ASN A 174 0.78 -12.85 11.82
C ASN A 174 2.00 -12.18 11.14
N PRO A 175 2.27 -10.90 11.40
CA PRO A 175 3.27 -10.13 10.64
C PRO A 175 4.72 -10.56 10.90
N GLN A 176 4.99 -11.28 11.99
CA GLN A 176 6.33 -11.77 12.32
C GLN A 176 6.56 -13.20 11.80
N THR A 177 5.58 -14.11 11.95
CA THR A 177 5.74 -15.53 11.61
C THR A 177 5.19 -15.91 10.23
N HIS A 178 4.39 -15.04 9.62
CA HIS A 178 3.63 -15.30 8.38
C HIS A 178 2.67 -16.50 8.43
N LEU A 179 2.35 -16.99 9.64
CA LEU A 179 1.38 -18.06 9.89
C LEU A 179 -0.03 -17.49 10.14
N LYS A 180 -1.06 -18.33 10.08
CA LYS A 180 -2.39 -18.01 10.66
C LYS A 180 -2.29 -18.16 12.18
N ASP A 181 -2.91 -17.25 12.93
CA ASP A 181 -2.74 -17.12 14.38
C ASP A 181 -4.11 -17.06 15.09
N PRO A 182 -4.53 -18.14 15.76
CA PRO A 182 -5.80 -18.18 16.50
C PRO A 182 -5.88 -17.13 17.61
N ASN A 183 -4.76 -16.73 18.22
CA ASN A 183 -4.76 -15.69 19.26
C ASN A 183 -5.20 -14.34 18.67
N MET A 184 -4.69 -13.98 17.49
CA MET A 184 -5.10 -12.75 16.80
C MET A 184 -6.60 -12.75 16.48
N VAL A 185 -7.11 -13.86 15.93
CA VAL A 185 -8.54 -14.02 15.59
C VAL A 185 -9.43 -13.86 16.82
N TRP A 186 -9.09 -14.53 17.92
CA TRP A 186 -9.94 -14.59 19.11
C TRP A 186 -9.76 -13.43 20.09
N ASP A 187 -8.60 -12.77 20.16
CA ASP A 187 -8.48 -11.51 20.93
C ASP A 187 -9.28 -10.38 20.28
N PHE A 188 -9.26 -10.29 18.94
CA PHE A 188 -10.13 -9.34 18.25
C PHE A 188 -11.61 -9.63 18.58
N PHE A 189 -12.03 -10.90 18.55
CA PHE A 189 -13.39 -11.30 18.94
C PHE A 189 -13.73 -10.92 20.39
N ALA A 190 -12.88 -11.30 21.34
CA ALA A 190 -13.05 -11.07 22.77
C ALA A 190 -13.21 -9.58 23.12
N ASN A 191 -12.55 -8.71 22.37
CA ASN A 191 -12.62 -7.25 22.55
C ASN A 191 -13.75 -6.57 21.74
N HIS A 192 -14.41 -7.26 20.79
CA HIS A 192 -15.44 -6.68 19.93
C HIS A 192 -16.74 -7.52 19.87
N PRO A 193 -17.59 -7.51 20.93
CA PRO A 193 -18.82 -8.30 20.99
C PRO A 193 -19.80 -8.13 19.81
N GLN A 194 -19.73 -7.01 19.08
CA GLN A 194 -20.49 -6.80 17.83
C GLN A 194 -20.26 -7.89 16.77
N ALA A 195 -19.09 -8.56 16.79
CA ALA A 195 -18.76 -9.63 15.87
C ALA A 195 -19.50 -10.94 16.16
N THR A 196 -20.13 -11.09 17.33
CA THR A 196 -20.79 -12.33 17.80
C THR A 196 -21.71 -12.95 16.76
N HIS A 197 -22.56 -12.14 16.11
CA HIS A 197 -23.54 -12.64 15.15
C HIS A 197 -22.87 -13.31 13.94
N GLN A 198 -21.84 -12.69 13.38
CA GLN A 198 -21.11 -13.24 12.22
C GLN A 198 -20.17 -14.38 12.63
N PHE A 199 -19.60 -14.37 13.83
CA PHE A 199 -18.84 -15.51 14.35
C PHE A 199 -19.72 -16.76 14.49
N LEU A 200 -20.96 -16.65 14.98
CA LEU A 200 -21.85 -17.82 15.02
C LEU A 200 -22.22 -18.33 13.61
N PHE A 201 -22.41 -17.43 12.63
CA PHE A 201 -22.57 -17.85 11.22
C PHE A 201 -21.31 -18.57 10.69
N LEU A 202 -20.12 -18.01 10.94
CA LEU A 202 -18.83 -18.52 10.48
C LEU A 202 -18.49 -19.91 11.06
N TYR A 203 -18.77 -20.16 12.34
CA TYR A 203 -18.51 -21.45 12.98
C TYR A 203 -19.68 -22.45 12.87
N SER A 204 -20.86 -22.02 12.42
CA SER A 204 -21.87 -22.95 11.90
C SER A 204 -21.44 -23.56 10.56
N ASP A 205 -22.19 -24.55 10.06
CA ASP A 205 -21.91 -25.17 8.76
C ASP A 205 -21.90 -24.16 7.59
N ARG A 206 -22.57 -23.01 7.73
CA ARG A 206 -22.62 -21.94 6.71
C ARG A 206 -21.26 -21.29 6.39
N GLY A 207 -20.25 -21.49 7.24
CA GLY A 207 -18.87 -21.07 6.97
C GLY A 207 -18.12 -21.98 5.97
N VAL A 208 -18.71 -23.10 5.57
CA VAL A 208 -18.13 -24.06 4.61
C VAL A 208 -19.18 -24.56 3.61
N PRO A 209 -19.67 -23.71 2.69
CA PRO A 209 -20.63 -24.13 1.66
C PRO A 209 -20.05 -25.17 0.69
N ASP A 210 -20.92 -26.04 0.18
CA ASP A 210 -20.58 -27.11 -0.78
C ASP A 210 -20.48 -26.54 -2.20
N GLY A 211 -19.28 -26.01 -2.52
CA GLY A 211 -19.03 -25.24 -3.73
C GLY A 211 -19.64 -23.83 -3.68
N PHE A 212 -19.58 -23.09 -4.79
CA PHE A 212 -20.18 -21.75 -4.88
C PHE A 212 -21.68 -21.78 -5.21
N ARG A 213 -22.18 -22.90 -5.75
CA ARG A 213 -23.54 -23.00 -6.29
C ARG A 213 -24.61 -23.12 -5.20
N HIS A 214 -24.28 -23.82 -4.11
CA HIS A 214 -25.22 -24.15 -3.03
C HIS A 214 -25.23 -23.16 -1.85
N MET A 215 -25.01 -21.86 -2.11
CA MET A 215 -25.10 -20.78 -1.12
C MET A 215 -26.03 -19.64 -1.55
N HIS A 216 -26.62 -18.93 -0.60
CA HIS A 216 -27.31 -17.66 -0.88
C HIS A 216 -26.31 -16.52 -1.05
N GLY A 217 -26.74 -15.42 -1.66
CA GLY A 217 -26.05 -14.13 -1.67
C GLY A 217 -26.89 -13.04 -1.00
N TYR A 218 -26.25 -12.08 -0.33
CA TYR A 218 -26.89 -11.01 0.40
C TYR A 218 -26.15 -9.69 0.23
N GLY A 219 -26.87 -8.62 -0.14
CA GLY A 219 -26.31 -7.26 -0.15
C GLY A 219 -25.77 -6.81 1.22
N SER A 220 -26.24 -7.46 2.30
CA SER A 220 -25.90 -7.27 3.72
C SER A 220 -26.29 -5.90 4.28
N HIS A 221 -25.84 -4.83 3.63
CA HIS A 221 -26.26 -3.46 3.86
C HIS A 221 -27.74 -3.26 3.56
N THR A 222 -28.29 -2.22 4.18
CA THR A 222 -29.49 -1.54 3.68
C THR A 222 -29.06 -0.58 2.55
N PHE A 223 -29.82 -0.51 1.47
CA PHE A 223 -29.66 0.41 0.34
C PHE A 223 -30.91 1.28 0.19
N LYS A 224 -30.84 2.33 -0.63
CA LYS A 224 -31.96 3.17 -1.02
C LYS A 224 -32.42 2.78 -2.42
N MET A 225 -33.72 2.67 -2.63
CA MET A 225 -34.35 2.63 -3.97
C MET A 225 -35.23 3.86 -4.13
N VAL A 226 -35.28 4.40 -5.35
CA VAL A 226 -36.06 5.59 -5.72
C VAL A 226 -36.87 5.31 -6.97
N ASN A 227 -38.16 5.60 -6.98
CA ASN A 227 -39.05 5.39 -8.13
C ASN A 227 -39.08 6.58 -9.10
N ASP A 228 -39.84 6.48 -10.20
CA ASP A 228 -39.94 7.53 -11.23
C ASP A 228 -40.72 8.79 -10.78
N LYS A 229 -41.25 8.83 -9.54
CA LYS A 229 -41.86 10.03 -8.93
C LYS A 229 -40.95 10.71 -7.90
N ASP A 230 -39.71 10.23 -7.74
CA ASP A 230 -38.79 10.62 -6.68
C ASP A 230 -39.25 10.25 -5.25
N GLU A 231 -40.10 9.24 -5.09
CA GLU A 231 -40.39 8.61 -3.78
C GLU A 231 -39.32 7.53 -3.49
N PHE A 232 -38.84 7.43 -2.24
CA PHE A 232 -37.79 6.46 -1.86
C PHE A 232 -38.18 5.46 -0.75
N VAL A 233 -37.54 4.29 -0.78
CA VAL A 233 -37.64 3.24 0.24
C VAL A 233 -36.27 2.65 0.58
N TRP A 234 -36.15 2.07 1.76
CA TRP A 234 -34.96 1.33 2.19
C TRP A 234 -35.12 -0.16 1.87
N VAL A 235 -34.07 -0.80 1.34
CA VAL A 235 -34.11 -2.22 0.93
C VAL A 235 -32.89 -3.03 1.38
N LYS A 236 -33.07 -4.34 1.62
CA LYS A 236 -31.97 -5.32 1.66
C LYS A 236 -32.13 -6.33 0.51
N PHE A 237 -31.05 -6.63 -0.20
CA PHE A 237 -31.03 -7.54 -1.36
C PHE A 237 -30.69 -8.99 -0.96
N HIS A 238 -31.41 -9.97 -1.51
CA HIS A 238 -31.28 -11.40 -1.22
C HIS A 238 -31.31 -12.25 -2.50
N PHE A 239 -30.18 -12.80 -2.92
CA PHE A 239 -30.10 -13.85 -3.94
C PHE A 239 -30.31 -15.21 -3.28
N ARG A 240 -31.54 -15.74 -3.36
CA ARG A 240 -31.88 -17.08 -2.88
C ARG A 240 -31.41 -18.12 -3.92
N CYS A 241 -30.75 -19.18 -3.47
CA CYS A 241 -30.28 -20.26 -4.32
C CYS A 241 -31.47 -21.19 -4.66
N ASP A 242 -31.73 -21.38 -5.95
CA ASP A 242 -32.85 -22.20 -6.42
C ASP A 242 -32.54 -23.71 -6.33
N GLN A 243 -31.24 -24.08 -6.23
CA GLN A 243 -30.75 -25.46 -6.13
C GLN A 243 -30.65 -25.98 -4.68
N GLY A 244 -31.09 -25.19 -3.70
CA GLY A 244 -30.99 -25.51 -2.27
C GLY A 244 -29.60 -25.28 -1.66
N ILE A 245 -29.58 -25.07 -0.34
CA ILE A 245 -28.34 -24.88 0.44
C ILE A 245 -27.71 -26.23 0.76
N LYS A 246 -26.38 -26.31 0.63
CA LYS A 246 -25.54 -27.45 1.07
C LYS A 246 -24.24 -26.91 1.67
N ASN A 247 -23.72 -27.62 2.66
CA ASN A 247 -22.45 -27.31 3.32
C ASN A 247 -21.62 -28.59 3.47
N ILE A 248 -20.30 -28.44 3.51
CA ILE A 248 -19.34 -29.53 3.70
C ILE A 248 -19.18 -29.82 5.19
N GLU A 249 -19.17 -31.09 5.56
CA GLU A 249 -18.87 -31.53 6.93
C GLU A 249 -17.40 -31.15 7.31
N PRO A 250 -17.12 -30.68 8.55
CA PRO A 250 -15.81 -30.10 8.90
C PRO A 250 -14.58 -31.00 8.72
N THR A 251 -14.73 -32.33 8.81
CA THR A 251 -13.65 -33.28 8.58
C THR A 251 -13.38 -33.43 7.08
N LYS A 252 -14.43 -33.62 6.27
CA LYS A 252 -14.35 -33.65 4.81
C LYS A 252 -13.79 -32.35 4.24
N SER A 253 -14.10 -31.19 4.84
CA SER A 253 -13.60 -29.91 4.33
C SER A 253 -12.10 -29.69 4.57
N LYS A 254 -11.56 -30.23 5.67
CA LYS A 254 -10.12 -30.28 5.95
C LYS A 254 -9.39 -31.19 4.95
N ILE A 255 -9.97 -32.35 4.62
CA ILE A 255 -9.43 -33.30 3.61
C ILE A 255 -9.40 -32.63 2.22
N LEU A 256 -10.54 -32.07 1.77
CA LEU A 256 -10.61 -31.38 0.49
C LEU A 256 -9.66 -30.17 0.40
N ALA A 257 -9.38 -29.49 1.51
CA ALA A 257 -8.44 -28.36 1.52
C ALA A 257 -6.98 -28.77 1.23
N GLY A 258 -6.62 -30.03 1.48
CA GLY A 258 -5.32 -30.60 1.13
C GLY A 258 -5.31 -31.31 -0.23
N GLU A 259 -6.34 -32.11 -0.52
CA GLU A 259 -6.39 -32.96 -1.73
C GLU A 259 -6.88 -32.22 -2.99
N GLN A 260 -7.84 -31.29 -2.84
CA GLN A 260 -8.53 -30.62 -3.94
C GLN A 260 -8.78 -29.12 -3.58
N PRO A 261 -7.73 -28.30 -3.43
CA PRO A 261 -7.84 -26.91 -2.98
C PRO A 261 -8.62 -25.98 -3.93
N ASP A 262 -8.91 -26.41 -5.15
CA ASP A 262 -9.70 -25.70 -6.17
C ASP A 262 -11.11 -26.31 -6.36
N TYR A 263 -11.62 -27.02 -5.34
CA TYR A 263 -12.89 -27.75 -5.38
C TYR A 263 -14.09 -26.91 -5.87
N ALA A 264 -14.22 -25.65 -5.42
CA ALA A 264 -15.37 -24.81 -5.76
C ALA A 264 -15.22 -24.14 -7.14
N LEU A 265 -13.99 -23.84 -7.57
CA LEU A 265 -13.70 -23.46 -8.95
C LEU A 265 -14.06 -24.60 -9.92
N ALA A 266 -13.61 -25.83 -9.59
CA ALA A 266 -13.89 -27.02 -10.39
C ALA A 266 -15.38 -27.37 -10.44
N ASP A 267 -16.10 -27.30 -9.31
CA ASP A 267 -17.57 -27.51 -9.27
C ASP A 267 -18.30 -26.52 -10.19
N LEU A 268 -18.03 -25.22 -10.08
CA LEU A 268 -18.70 -24.19 -10.88
C LEU A 268 -18.44 -24.37 -12.38
N TYR A 269 -17.17 -24.56 -12.77
CA TYR A 269 -16.79 -24.73 -14.17
C TYR A 269 -17.43 -25.98 -14.78
N ASN A 270 -17.36 -27.13 -14.07
CA ASN A 270 -17.86 -28.40 -14.56
C ASN A 270 -19.39 -28.44 -14.64
N ALA A 271 -20.08 -27.77 -13.72
CA ALA A 271 -21.53 -27.65 -13.77
C ALA A 271 -22.00 -26.90 -15.02
N ILE A 272 -21.41 -25.72 -15.28
CA ILE A 272 -21.76 -24.89 -16.43
C ILE A 272 -21.40 -25.60 -17.75
N ALA A 273 -20.24 -26.26 -17.82
CA ALA A 273 -19.86 -27.05 -19.00
C ALA A 273 -20.80 -28.26 -19.24
N LYS A 274 -21.34 -28.87 -18.19
CA LYS A 274 -22.37 -29.93 -18.26
C LYS A 274 -23.80 -29.39 -18.45
N LYS A 275 -23.99 -28.07 -18.53
CA LYS A 275 -25.29 -27.37 -18.61
C LYS A 275 -26.18 -27.52 -17.36
N ASP A 276 -25.60 -27.92 -16.23
CA ASP A 276 -26.19 -27.85 -14.88
C ASP A 276 -26.06 -26.42 -14.33
N TYR A 277 -26.75 -25.49 -15.00
CA TYR A 277 -26.59 -24.05 -14.80
C TYR A 277 -27.09 -23.60 -13.42
N PRO A 278 -26.21 -23.12 -12.52
CA PRO A 278 -26.63 -22.64 -11.22
C PRO A 278 -27.43 -21.33 -11.35
N SER A 279 -28.45 -21.20 -10.51
CA SER A 279 -29.35 -20.05 -10.57
C SER A 279 -29.87 -19.62 -9.20
N TRP A 280 -30.15 -18.32 -9.11
CA TRP A 280 -30.58 -17.64 -7.92
C TRP A 280 -31.70 -16.65 -8.22
N THR A 281 -32.83 -16.79 -7.53
CA THR A 281 -33.90 -15.80 -7.55
C THR A 281 -33.56 -14.61 -6.62
N LEU A 282 -33.61 -13.40 -7.16
CA LEU A 282 -33.47 -12.15 -6.41
C LEU A 282 -34.79 -11.78 -5.71
N TYR A 283 -34.68 -11.51 -4.42
CA TYR A 283 -35.69 -10.91 -3.57
C TYR A 283 -35.16 -9.66 -2.87
N ILE A 284 -36.08 -8.81 -2.42
CA ILE A 284 -35.82 -7.65 -1.56
C ILE A 284 -36.70 -7.71 -0.30
N GLN A 285 -36.15 -7.33 0.84
CA GLN A 285 -36.95 -6.81 1.97
C GLN A 285 -37.08 -5.30 1.77
N VAL A 286 -38.25 -4.71 2.01
CA VAL A 286 -38.54 -3.29 1.80
C VAL A 286 -39.06 -2.66 3.08
N MET A 287 -38.56 -1.47 3.44
CA MET A 287 -38.96 -0.68 4.61
C MET A 287 -39.18 0.77 4.17
N THR A 288 -40.29 1.40 4.57
CA THR A 288 -40.44 2.86 4.43
C THR A 288 -39.51 3.60 5.37
N HIS A 289 -39.28 4.90 5.14
CA HIS A 289 -38.50 5.73 6.05
C HIS A 289 -39.04 5.70 7.49
N GLU A 290 -40.37 5.79 7.65
CA GLU A 290 -41.03 5.70 8.95
C GLU A 290 -40.88 4.33 9.62
N GLN A 291 -40.91 3.23 8.86
CA GLN A 291 -40.71 1.89 9.42
C GLN A 291 -39.27 1.72 9.91
N ALA A 292 -38.30 2.19 9.13
CA ALA A 292 -36.89 2.19 9.51
C ALA A 292 -36.60 2.99 10.79
N GLN A 293 -37.32 4.09 11.03
CA GLN A 293 -37.25 4.87 12.27
C GLN A 293 -37.89 4.19 13.50
N LYS A 294 -38.79 3.22 13.31
CA LYS A 294 -39.56 2.57 14.38
C LYS A 294 -38.95 1.25 14.88
N LEU A 295 -37.78 0.86 14.36
CA LEU A 295 -37.06 -0.35 14.78
C LEU A 295 -36.31 -0.13 16.10
N ASP A 296 -36.32 -1.14 16.99
CA ASP A 296 -35.55 -1.16 18.25
C ASP A 296 -34.01 -1.16 18.06
N PHE A 297 -33.54 -1.19 16.82
CA PHE A 297 -32.13 -1.17 16.44
C PHE A 297 -31.93 -0.43 15.11
N ASN A 298 -30.75 0.13 14.91
CA ASN A 298 -30.41 0.85 13.69
C ASN A 298 -30.47 -0.08 12.44
N PRO A 299 -31.35 0.15 11.44
CA PRO A 299 -31.41 -0.66 10.21
C PRO A 299 -30.17 -0.54 9.32
N PHE A 300 -29.31 0.45 9.58
CA PHE A 300 -28.03 0.67 8.92
C PHE A 300 -26.84 0.07 9.71
N ASP A 301 -27.08 -0.67 10.81
CA ASP A 301 -26.07 -1.50 11.47
C ASP A 301 -25.89 -2.82 10.69
N LEU A 302 -24.73 -2.96 10.05
CA LEU A 302 -24.36 -4.13 9.25
C LEU A 302 -24.26 -5.44 10.06
N THR A 303 -24.25 -5.39 11.39
CA THR A 303 -24.32 -6.59 12.26
C THR A 303 -25.75 -7.14 12.43
N LYS A 304 -26.77 -6.45 11.89
CA LYS A 304 -28.20 -6.74 12.13
C LYS A 304 -28.96 -7.26 10.90
N VAL A 305 -29.72 -8.34 11.09
CA VAL A 305 -30.73 -8.83 10.14
C VAL A 305 -32.06 -8.09 10.33
N ILE A 306 -32.86 -8.01 9.26
CA ILE A 306 -34.23 -7.50 9.29
C ILE A 306 -35.21 -8.68 9.31
N SER A 307 -36.25 -8.61 10.14
CA SER A 307 -37.22 -9.70 10.33
C SER A 307 -37.99 -10.04 9.04
N GLN A 308 -37.80 -11.25 8.49
CA GLN A 308 -38.56 -11.70 7.31
C GLN A 308 -40.04 -12.04 7.60
N LYS A 309 -40.46 -12.04 8.88
CA LYS A 309 -41.87 -12.14 9.28
C LYS A 309 -42.58 -10.78 9.16
N GLU A 310 -41.85 -9.70 9.36
CA GLU A 310 -42.34 -8.33 9.46
C GLU A 310 -42.17 -7.59 8.13
N PHE A 311 -41.00 -7.76 7.51
CA PHE A 311 -40.63 -7.26 6.19
C PHE A 311 -40.41 -8.46 5.26
N PRO A 312 -41.48 -9.04 4.69
CA PRO A 312 -41.40 -10.24 3.86
C PRO A 312 -40.62 -10.02 2.56
N LEU A 313 -40.12 -11.11 1.98
CA LEU A 313 -39.35 -11.09 0.74
C LEU A 313 -40.25 -10.88 -0.48
N ARG A 314 -40.14 -9.72 -1.14
CA ARG A 314 -40.72 -9.44 -2.47
C ARG A 314 -39.77 -9.96 -3.56
N ARG A 315 -40.27 -10.72 -4.54
CA ARG A 315 -39.48 -11.21 -5.68
C ARG A 315 -39.24 -10.08 -6.70
N VAL A 316 -38.11 -10.13 -7.40
CA VAL A 316 -37.73 -9.14 -8.44
C VAL A 316 -37.38 -9.82 -9.77
N GLY A 317 -36.53 -10.84 -9.74
CA GLY A 317 -35.97 -11.45 -10.94
C GLY A 317 -35.15 -12.71 -10.65
N LYS A 318 -34.56 -13.30 -11.69
CA LYS A 318 -33.73 -14.50 -11.58
C LYS A 318 -32.41 -14.34 -12.32
N MET A 319 -31.31 -14.69 -11.65
CA MET A 319 -29.97 -14.81 -12.23
C MET A 319 -29.67 -16.27 -12.54
N THR A 320 -29.17 -16.57 -13.73
CA THR A 320 -28.66 -17.89 -14.13
C THR A 320 -27.28 -17.74 -14.73
N LEU A 321 -26.29 -18.50 -14.24
CA LEU A 321 -24.94 -18.52 -14.80
C LEU A 321 -24.81 -19.67 -15.79
N ASN A 322 -24.47 -19.37 -17.04
CA ASN A 322 -24.55 -20.30 -18.16
C ASN A 322 -23.33 -20.32 -19.08
N GLU A 323 -22.30 -19.54 -18.77
CA GLU A 323 -21.14 -19.34 -19.61
C GLU A 323 -19.87 -19.27 -18.75
N ASN A 324 -18.90 -20.16 -19.00
CA ASN A 324 -17.60 -20.12 -18.33
C ASN A 324 -16.73 -19.01 -18.92
N HIS A 325 -15.77 -18.52 -18.13
CA HIS A 325 -14.74 -17.62 -18.63
C HIS A 325 -13.79 -18.34 -19.61
N GLU A 326 -13.39 -17.65 -20.67
CA GLU A 326 -12.40 -18.11 -21.65
C GLU A 326 -10.98 -18.03 -21.07
N ASN A 327 -10.71 -17.01 -20.24
CA ASN A 327 -9.43 -16.81 -19.58
C ASN A 327 -9.63 -16.27 -18.16
N TYR A 328 -9.25 -17.07 -17.15
CA TYR A 328 -9.41 -16.71 -15.74
C TYR A 328 -8.73 -15.37 -15.40
N PHE A 329 -7.53 -15.11 -15.91
CA PHE A 329 -6.79 -13.90 -15.58
C PHE A 329 -7.47 -12.64 -16.15
N ALA A 330 -7.81 -12.64 -17.44
CA ALA A 330 -8.43 -11.50 -18.11
C ALA A 330 -9.87 -11.23 -17.66
N GLN A 331 -10.64 -12.27 -17.33
CA GLN A 331 -12.09 -12.14 -17.06
C GLN A 331 -12.48 -12.29 -15.58
N ILE A 332 -11.72 -13.03 -14.75
CA ILE A 332 -12.04 -13.22 -13.32
C ILE A 332 -11.05 -12.49 -12.41
N GLU A 333 -9.76 -12.50 -12.72
CA GLU A 333 -8.78 -11.79 -11.89
C GLU A 333 -8.79 -10.29 -12.15
N GLN A 334 -8.77 -9.84 -13.40
CA GLN A 334 -8.85 -8.40 -13.71
C GLN A 334 -10.24 -7.78 -13.50
N ALA A 335 -11.27 -8.57 -13.15
CA ALA A 335 -12.60 -8.05 -12.84
C ALA A 335 -12.58 -7.10 -11.62
N ALA A 336 -13.10 -5.90 -11.82
CA ALA A 336 -13.20 -4.82 -10.85
C ALA A 336 -14.67 -4.57 -10.50
N PHE A 337 -15.05 -4.94 -9.28
CA PHE A 337 -16.38 -4.67 -8.71
C PHE A 337 -16.27 -3.50 -7.73
N SER A 338 -17.23 -2.58 -7.71
CA SER A 338 -17.30 -1.50 -6.70
C SER A 338 -18.75 -1.19 -6.32
N PRO A 339 -19.13 -1.17 -5.03
CA PRO A 339 -20.49 -0.78 -4.63
C PRO A 339 -20.83 0.68 -4.95
N SER A 340 -19.87 1.50 -5.42
CA SER A 340 -20.11 2.82 -5.99
C SER A 340 -20.72 2.80 -7.41
N HIS A 341 -20.71 1.65 -8.10
CA HIS A 341 -21.35 1.52 -9.42
C HIS A 341 -22.84 1.23 -9.22
N MET A 342 -23.66 2.28 -9.20
CA MET A 342 -25.12 2.21 -9.10
C MET A 342 -25.78 2.99 -10.26
N PRO A 343 -26.76 2.42 -10.97
CA PRO A 343 -27.55 3.12 -11.97
C PRO A 343 -28.67 3.97 -11.32
N PRO A 344 -29.27 4.93 -12.04
CA PRO A 344 -30.34 5.78 -11.51
C PRO A 344 -31.49 4.99 -10.88
N GLY A 345 -31.86 5.35 -9.64
CA GLY A 345 -32.90 4.64 -8.87
C GLY A 345 -32.39 3.60 -7.87
N ILE A 346 -31.09 3.31 -7.86
CA ILE A 346 -30.41 2.57 -6.78
C ILE A 346 -29.38 3.51 -6.16
N GLU A 347 -29.43 3.68 -4.85
CA GLU A 347 -28.59 4.64 -4.12
C GLU A 347 -28.04 4.08 -2.80
N ALA A 348 -26.99 4.71 -2.27
CA ALA A 348 -26.42 4.36 -0.99
C ALA A 348 -27.30 4.80 0.19
N SER A 349 -27.20 4.08 1.31
CA SER A 349 -27.79 4.44 2.60
C SER A 349 -26.74 5.06 3.55
N PRO A 350 -27.14 5.65 4.68
CA PRO A 350 -26.19 6.14 5.70
C PRO A 350 -25.49 5.02 6.52
N ASP A 351 -25.54 3.76 6.08
CA ASP A 351 -24.73 2.66 6.63
C ASP A 351 -23.23 3.02 6.57
N LYS A 352 -22.62 3.21 7.74
CA LYS A 352 -21.21 3.62 7.88
C LYS A 352 -20.26 2.70 7.11
N MET A 353 -20.52 1.39 7.11
CA MET A 353 -19.72 0.40 6.41
C MET A 353 -19.92 0.51 4.89
N LEU A 354 -21.16 0.74 4.42
CA LEU A 354 -21.42 0.97 3.00
C LEU A 354 -20.66 2.22 2.51
N GLN A 355 -20.80 3.33 3.23
CA GLN A 355 -20.14 4.61 2.93
C GLN A 355 -18.60 4.45 2.85
N GLY A 356 -17.98 3.76 3.80
CA GLY A 356 -16.54 3.44 3.74
C GLY A 356 -16.15 2.57 2.54
N ARG A 357 -17.02 1.63 2.12
CA ARG A 357 -16.81 0.80 0.92
C ARG A 357 -16.93 1.59 -0.38
N LEU A 358 -17.78 2.63 -0.47
CA LEU A 358 -17.92 3.43 -1.70
C LEU A 358 -16.57 4.01 -2.17
N PHE A 359 -15.73 4.45 -1.22
CA PHE A 359 -14.36 4.89 -1.51
C PHE A 359 -13.41 3.71 -1.77
N SER A 360 -13.37 2.74 -0.85
CA SER A 360 -12.27 1.76 -0.76
C SER A 360 -12.10 0.86 -2.00
N TYR A 361 -13.17 0.57 -2.75
CA TYR A 361 -13.06 -0.30 -3.93
C TYR A 361 -12.42 0.42 -5.13
N GLY A 362 -12.76 1.70 -5.36
CA GLY A 362 -12.11 2.49 -6.42
C GLY A 362 -10.60 2.61 -6.18
N ASP A 363 -10.21 2.99 -4.96
CA ASP A 363 -8.81 3.15 -4.55
C ASP A 363 -7.98 1.86 -4.72
N THR A 364 -8.49 0.71 -4.26
CA THR A 364 -7.73 -0.55 -4.39
C THR A 364 -7.60 -1.02 -5.85
N HIS A 365 -8.54 -0.69 -6.75
CA HIS A 365 -8.39 -1.02 -8.17
C HIS A 365 -7.36 -0.12 -8.87
N LEU A 366 -7.23 1.15 -8.47
CA LEU A 366 -6.17 2.04 -8.97
C LEU A 366 -4.76 1.48 -8.66
N HIS A 367 -4.57 0.91 -7.46
CA HIS A 367 -3.31 0.23 -7.12
C HIS A 367 -3.12 -1.08 -7.90
N ARG A 368 -4.18 -1.89 -8.01
CA ARG A 368 -4.11 -3.28 -8.52
C ARG A 368 -4.06 -3.39 -10.04
N LEU A 369 -4.75 -2.49 -10.74
CA LEU A 369 -5.00 -2.54 -12.19
C LEU A 369 -4.63 -1.22 -12.91
N GLY A 370 -4.12 -0.22 -12.19
CA GLY A 370 -3.77 1.09 -12.74
C GLY A 370 -4.96 2.02 -12.96
N THR A 371 -4.68 3.22 -13.47
CA THR A 371 -5.67 4.30 -13.61
C THR A 371 -6.80 3.97 -14.58
N ASN A 372 -6.52 3.18 -15.62
CA ASN A 372 -7.44 2.84 -16.70
C ASN A 372 -8.09 1.46 -16.55
N TYR A 373 -8.27 0.97 -15.32
CA TYR A 373 -8.82 -0.37 -15.07
C TYR A 373 -10.23 -0.62 -15.66
N LEU A 374 -11.00 0.44 -15.89
CA LEU A 374 -12.31 0.39 -16.58
C LEU A 374 -12.20 0.18 -18.09
N HIS A 375 -11.02 0.36 -18.71
CA HIS A 375 -10.78 0.04 -20.12
C HIS A 375 -10.41 -1.44 -20.33
N ILE A 376 -10.17 -2.21 -19.26
CA ILE A 376 -10.01 -3.67 -19.36
C ILE A 376 -11.37 -4.26 -19.81
N PRO A 377 -11.44 -5.12 -20.85
CA PRO A 377 -12.70 -5.49 -21.49
C PRO A 377 -13.81 -5.98 -20.55
N VAL A 378 -13.48 -6.77 -19.52
CA VAL A 378 -14.49 -7.29 -18.56
C VAL A 378 -15.07 -6.22 -17.62
N ASN A 379 -14.43 -5.05 -17.54
CA ASN A 379 -14.86 -3.90 -16.73
C ASN A 379 -15.56 -2.81 -17.57
N GLN A 380 -15.55 -2.93 -18.89
CA GLN A 380 -16.29 -2.01 -19.78
C GLN A 380 -17.80 -2.30 -19.71
N PRO A 381 -18.68 -1.30 -19.88
CA PRO A 381 -20.09 -1.52 -20.21
C PRO A 381 -20.23 -2.27 -21.54
N GLU A 382 -21.33 -3.01 -21.73
CA GLU A 382 -21.60 -3.71 -23.01
C GLU A 382 -21.81 -2.71 -24.15
N THR A 383 -20.78 -2.52 -24.97
CA THR A 383 -20.76 -1.60 -26.13
C THR A 383 -21.89 -1.84 -27.12
N ASN A 384 -22.33 -3.10 -27.25
CA ASN A 384 -23.44 -3.53 -28.11
C ASN A 384 -24.83 -3.03 -27.65
N LYS A 385 -24.96 -2.44 -26.45
CA LYS A 385 -26.23 -1.97 -25.85
C LYS A 385 -26.43 -0.45 -25.91
N ASN A 386 -25.78 0.24 -26.84
CA ASN A 386 -25.78 1.71 -26.97
C ASN A 386 -25.13 2.47 -25.80
N VAL A 387 -24.59 1.79 -24.77
CA VAL A 387 -23.96 2.40 -23.59
C VAL A 387 -22.58 2.96 -23.95
N LYS A 388 -22.57 4.13 -24.59
CA LYS A 388 -21.35 4.82 -25.02
C LYS A 388 -20.74 5.65 -23.90
N VAL A 389 -19.61 5.19 -23.36
CA VAL A 389 -18.82 5.93 -22.36
C VAL A 389 -18.31 7.24 -22.99
N CYS A 390 -18.82 8.38 -22.51
CA CYS A 390 -18.51 9.72 -23.02
C CYS A 390 -18.10 10.64 -21.87
N THR A 391 -16.81 10.61 -21.49
CA THR A 391 -16.32 11.38 -20.33
C THR A 391 -15.32 12.48 -20.72
N TYR A 392 -15.04 13.35 -19.75
CA TYR A 392 -13.99 14.36 -19.83
C TYR A 392 -12.61 13.88 -19.33
N GLN A 393 -12.53 12.66 -18.78
CA GLN A 393 -11.29 12.03 -18.33
C GLN A 393 -10.41 11.63 -19.53
N ARG A 394 -9.09 11.62 -19.35
CA ARG A 394 -8.07 11.34 -20.38
C ARG A 394 -6.82 10.70 -19.76
N ASP A 395 -6.00 10.12 -20.63
CA ASP A 395 -4.60 9.72 -20.37
C ASP A 395 -4.45 8.67 -19.24
N GLY A 396 -3.36 8.71 -18.50
CA GLY A 396 -3.04 7.74 -17.44
C GLY A 396 -2.31 6.48 -17.93
N GLN A 397 -1.94 5.61 -16.98
CA GLN A 397 -1.21 4.38 -17.25
C GLN A 397 -2.08 3.37 -18.02
N MET A 398 -1.51 2.69 -19.03
CA MET A 398 -2.21 1.73 -19.91
C MET A 398 -3.45 2.32 -20.59
N GLN A 399 -3.43 3.59 -20.99
CA GLN A 399 -4.44 4.12 -21.90
C GLN A 399 -4.23 3.52 -23.31
N VAL A 400 -5.12 2.61 -23.70
CA VAL A 400 -5.09 1.85 -24.97
C VAL A 400 -6.34 2.07 -25.84
N SER A 401 -7.24 2.95 -25.43
CA SER A 401 -8.44 3.34 -26.20
C SER A 401 -8.16 4.50 -27.17
N ASP A 402 -9.19 5.00 -27.87
CA ASP A 402 -9.13 6.24 -28.64
C ASP A 402 -8.86 7.50 -27.77
N ASN A 403 -8.84 7.36 -26.44
CA ASN A 403 -8.74 8.44 -25.46
C ASN A 403 -9.83 9.52 -25.66
N HIS A 404 -11.01 9.10 -26.13
CA HIS A 404 -12.12 9.94 -26.60
C HIS A 404 -11.78 10.89 -27.78
N GLY A 405 -10.62 10.71 -28.42
CA GLY A 405 -10.15 11.49 -29.56
C GLY A 405 -10.02 12.99 -29.29
N GLY A 406 -10.14 13.80 -30.35
CA GLY A 406 -10.06 15.27 -30.28
C GLY A 406 -11.22 15.98 -29.59
N ARG A 407 -12.05 15.30 -28.78
CA ARG A 407 -13.15 15.92 -28.03
C ARG A 407 -12.60 16.79 -26.89
N PRO A 408 -13.28 17.89 -26.52
CA PRO A 408 -12.94 18.69 -25.35
C PRO A 408 -12.81 17.83 -24.07
N ASN A 409 -11.84 18.19 -23.22
CA ASN A 409 -11.52 17.53 -21.95
C ASN A 409 -11.91 18.39 -20.70
N TYR A 410 -12.81 19.36 -20.88
CA TYR A 410 -13.30 20.25 -19.82
C TYR A 410 -14.81 20.52 -19.95
N TYR A 411 -15.47 20.75 -18.80
CA TYR A 411 -16.89 21.07 -18.69
C TYR A 411 -17.10 22.37 -17.88
N LYS A 412 -18.04 23.25 -18.24
CA LYS A 412 -18.83 23.24 -19.49
C LYS A 412 -18.03 23.85 -20.65
N ASN A 413 -18.35 23.47 -21.89
CA ASN A 413 -17.72 24.02 -23.09
C ASN A 413 -18.77 24.34 -24.16
N SER A 414 -18.43 25.25 -25.08
CA SER A 414 -19.24 25.62 -26.26
C SER A 414 -18.93 24.78 -27.50
N MET A 415 -18.11 23.73 -27.36
CA MET A 415 -17.50 22.97 -28.47
C MET A 415 -18.19 21.61 -28.69
N HIS A 416 -19.48 21.53 -28.35
CA HIS A 416 -20.31 20.32 -28.45
C HIS A 416 -19.71 19.07 -27.80
N GLY A 417 -19.00 19.22 -26.67
CA GLY A 417 -18.62 18.09 -25.81
C GLY A 417 -19.83 17.46 -25.08
N PRO A 418 -19.62 16.32 -24.37
CA PRO A 418 -20.68 15.65 -23.62
C PRO A 418 -21.41 16.55 -22.62
N ASP A 419 -22.74 16.55 -22.64
CA ASP A 419 -23.58 17.40 -21.80
C ASP A 419 -24.68 16.59 -21.10
N VAL A 420 -25.30 17.15 -20.05
CA VAL A 420 -26.30 16.44 -19.25
C VAL A 420 -27.62 16.31 -20.04
N THR A 421 -28.06 15.08 -20.28
CA THR A 421 -29.36 14.77 -20.91
C THR A 421 -30.31 14.12 -19.90
N ASN A 422 -31.62 14.30 -20.10
CA ASN A 422 -32.70 13.80 -19.24
C ASN A 422 -32.45 14.01 -17.73
N ARG A 423 -32.17 15.26 -17.35
CA ARG A 423 -31.70 15.63 -16.01
C ARG A 423 -32.61 15.15 -14.88
N GLU A 424 -33.93 15.27 -15.05
CA GLU A 424 -34.92 14.90 -14.03
C GLU A 424 -34.88 13.40 -13.71
N ARG A 425 -34.74 12.53 -14.71
CA ARG A 425 -34.57 11.08 -14.50
C ARG A 425 -33.23 10.75 -13.84
N HIS A 426 -32.16 11.40 -14.28
CA HIS A 426 -30.77 11.04 -13.92
C HIS A 426 -30.23 11.70 -12.66
N LEU A 427 -30.94 12.66 -12.05
CA LEU A 427 -30.60 13.20 -10.73
C LEU A 427 -30.78 12.17 -9.62
N GLU A 428 -29.91 12.29 -8.62
CA GLU A 428 -29.94 11.62 -7.33
C GLU A 428 -31.04 12.21 -6.43
N HIS A 429 -31.71 11.38 -5.63
CA HIS A 429 -32.82 11.82 -4.77
C HIS A 429 -32.34 12.68 -3.60
N ALA A 430 -32.82 13.92 -3.54
CA ALA A 430 -32.42 14.92 -2.55
C ALA A 430 -32.94 14.61 -1.13
N THR A 431 -32.03 14.22 -0.23
CA THR A 431 -32.33 14.00 1.19
C THR A 431 -31.96 15.21 2.05
N PHE A 432 -32.85 15.63 2.95
CA PHE A 432 -32.51 16.57 4.02
C PHE A 432 -31.95 15.80 5.23
N GLU A 433 -30.74 16.15 5.65
CA GLU A 433 -30.04 15.55 6.80
C GLU A 433 -29.59 16.66 7.76
N SER A 434 -29.66 16.41 9.08
CA SER A 434 -29.23 17.39 10.08
C SER A 434 -28.74 16.73 11.37
N GLY A 435 -27.72 17.31 12.01
CA GLY A 435 -27.15 16.79 13.25
C GLY A 435 -25.75 17.35 13.55
N MET A 436 -25.19 16.97 14.70
CA MET A 436 -23.84 17.35 15.08
C MET A 436 -22.80 16.44 14.40
N ALA A 437 -21.91 17.01 13.60
CA ALA A 437 -20.79 16.29 13.00
C ALA A 437 -19.74 15.93 14.06
N ALA A 438 -19.78 14.68 14.56
CA ALA A 438 -18.87 14.16 15.56
C ALA A 438 -18.66 12.64 15.39
N ARG A 439 -17.72 12.06 16.15
CA ARG A 439 -17.52 10.60 16.22
C ARG A 439 -18.53 10.00 17.18
N HIS A 440 -19.69 9.60 16.64
CA HIS A 440 -20.74 8.93 17.40
C HIS A 440 -20.52 7.42 17.47
N GLU A 441 -20.25 6.94 18.69
CA GLU A 441 -20.47 5.54 19.06
C GLU A 441 -21.96 5.29 19.26
N ALA A 442 -22.47 4.13 18.85
CA ALA A 442 -23.90 3.87 18.84
C ALA A 442 -24.50 3.72 20.25
N GLY A 443 -23.71 3.22 21.22
CA GLY A 443 -23.99 3.33 22.66
C GLY A 443 -25.10 2.40 23.16
N GLY A 444 -24.71 1.33 23.87
CA GLY A 444 -25.68 0.37 24.42
C GLY A 444 -26.22 -0.66 23.40
N ASP A 445 -25.51 -0.85 22.27
CA ASP A 445 -25.86 -1.81 21.22
C ASP A 445 -26.25 -3.20 21.76
N ASP A 446 -27.40 -3.71 21.33
CA ASP A 446 -27.67 -5.14 21.43
C ASP A 446 -26.74 -5.90 20.47
N ASN A 447 -25.84 -6.67 21.06
CA ASN A 447 -24.89 -7.54 20.36
C ASN A 447 -25.22 -9.03 20.53
N PHE A 448 -26.33 -9.39 21.19
CA PHE A 448 -26.57 -10.75 21.69
C PHE A 448 -27.97 -11.33 21.39
N SER A 449 -29.05 -10.55 21.25
CA SER A 449 -30.39 -11.15 21.05
C SER A 449 -30.57 -11.73 19.65
N GLN A 450 -30.03 -11.12 18.59
CA GLN A 450 -30.04 -11.72 17.25
C GLN A 450 -29.16 -13.00 17.18
N PRO A 451 -27.92 -13.04 17.71
CA PRO A 451 -27.19 -14.29 17.91
C PRO A 451 -27.95 -15.37 18.70
N ARG A 452 -28.67 -14.99 19.75
CA ARG A 452 -29.50 -15.90 20.56
C ARG A 452 -30.64 -16.50 19.74
N ILE A 453 -31.33 -15.67 18.95
CA ILE A 453 -32.35 -16.13 18.00
C ILE A 453 -31.74 -17.09 16.97
N PHE A 454 -30.55 -16.81 16.46
CA PHE A 454 -29.85 -17.72 15.54
C PHE A 454 -29.56 -19.09 16.21
N TYR A 455 -28.92 -19.09 17.39
CA TYR A 455 -28.57 -20.31 18.13
C TYR A 455 -29.80 -21.14 18.54
N GLN A 456 -30.83 -20.50 19.09
CA GLN A 456 -32.00 -21.17 19.65
C GLN A 456 -33.08 -21.53 18.61
N LYS A 457 -33.21 -20.75 17.52
CA LYS A 457 -34.38 -20.83 16.61
C LYS A 457 -34.04 -21.02 15.13
N VAL A 458 -32.77 -20.88 14.71
CA VAL A 458 -32.35 -21.06 13.30
C VAL A 458 -31.45 -22.27 13.11
N LEU A 459 -30.72 -22.68 14.14
CA LEU A 459 -30.02 -23.96 14.18
C LEU A 459 -30.93 -25.07 14.76
N ASP A 460 -30.74 -26.29 14.28
CA ASP A 460 -31.19 -27.53 14.90
C ASP A 460 -30.14 -28.04 15.91
N ASP A 461 -30.41 -29.16 16.58
CA ASP A 461 -29.49 -29.71 17.58
C ASP A 461 -28.15 -30.14 16.97
N ARG A 462 -28.18 -30.63 15.72
CA ARG A 462 -26.95 -30.94 14.97
C ARG A 462 -26.15 -29.67 14.68
N GLY A 463 -26.78 -28.62 14.17
CA GLY A 463 -26.16 -27.33 13.91
C GLY A 463 -25.59 -26.67 15.17
N ARG A 464 -26.27 -26.80 16.32
CA ARG A 464 -25.75 -26.37 17.64
C ARG A 464 -24.51 -27.17 18.04
N ALA A 465 -24.56 -28.50 17.95
CA ALA A 465 -23.43 -29.37 18.30
C ALA A 465 -22.21 -29.12 17.39
N HIS A 466 -22.42 -29.01 16.08
CA HIS A 466 -21.40 -28.61 15.11
C HIS A 466 -20.80 -27.24 15.46
N LEU A 467 -21.64 -26.21 15.71
CA LEU A 467 -21.17 -24.86 16.07
C LEU A 467 -20.27 -24.87 17.31
N ILE A 468 -20.70 -25.55 18.39
CA ILE A 468 -19.90 -25.69 19.62
C ILE A 468 -18.57 -26.37 19.31
N GLN A 469 -18.60 -27.50 18.59
CA GLN A 469 -17.39 -28.26 18.26
C GLN A 469 -16.41 -27.46 17.38
N ASN A 470 -16.91 -26.75 16.37
CA ASN A 470 -16.12 -25.88 15.49
C ASN A 470 -15.49 -24.70 16.23
N ILE A 471 -16.18 -24.10 17.21
CA ILE A 471 -15.62 -23.04 18.07
C ILE A 471 -14.51 -23.62 18.94
N VAL A 472 -14.78 -24.72 19.64
CA VAL A 472 -13.80 -25.36 20.54
C VAL A 472 -12.54 -25.77 19.79
N GLU A 473 -12.68 -26.41 18.62
CA GLU A 473 -11.54 -26.83 17.80
C GLU A 473 -10.62 -25.68 17.36
N HIS A 474 -11.15 -24.46 17.21
CA HIS A 474 -10.36 -23.28 16.84
C HIS A 474 -9.88 -22.48 18.06
N LEU A 475 -10.68 -22.38 19.11
CA LEU A 475 -10.37 -21.62 20.32
C LEU A 475 -9.36 -22.33 21.24
N GLN A 476 -9.36 -23.66 21.27
CA GLN A 476 -8.34 -24.45 21.98
C GLN A 476 -6.92 -24.33 21.39
N GLN A 477 -6.78 -23.71 20.21
CA GLN A 477 -5.49 -23.43 19.58
C GLN A 477 -4.88 -22.08 20.03
N CYS A 478 -5.62 -21.28 20.80
CA CYS A 478 -5.05 -20.12 21.47
C CYS A 478 -4.08 -20.57 22.57
N THR A 479 -2.89 -19.97 22.58
CA THR A 479 -1.87 -20.19 23.60
C THR A 479 -2.11 -19.36 24.86
N ASP A 480 -2.81 -18.23 24.74
CA ASP A 480 -3.25 -17.41 25.86
C ASP A 480 -4.62 -17.86 26.39
N LYS A 481 -4.67 -18.19 27.68
CA LYS A 481 -5.88 -18.64 28.38
C LYS A 481 -6.85 -17.51 28.69
N ASP A 482 -6.39 -16.26 28.79
CA ASP A 482 -7.27 -15.10 29.00
C ASP A 482 -8.08 -14.79 27.73
N ILE A 483 -7.49 -14.93 26.54
CA ILE A 483 -8.23 -14.88 25.25
C ILE A 483 -9.36 -15.92 25.24
N ILE A 484 -9.08 -17.16 25.68
CA ILE A 484 -10.08 -18.23 25.79
C ILE A 484 -11.18 -17.84 26.78
N TYR A 485 -10.81 -17.42 28.00
CA TYR A 485 -11.76 -17.02 29.04
C TYR A 485 -12.66 -15.85 28.59
N ARG A 486 -12.09 -14.78 28.05
CA ARG A 486 -12.85 -13.63 27.52
C ARG A 486 -13.73 -14.02 26.34
N SER A 487 -13.26 -14.88 25.43
CA SER A 487 -14.08 -15.37 24.30
C SER A 487 -15.31 -16.16 24.78
N VAL A 488 -15.13 -17.07 25.75
CA VAL A 488 -16.25 -17.78 26.38
C VAL A 488 -17.15 -16.82 27.15
N ALA A 489 -16.60 -15.78 27.80
CA ALA A 489 -17.38 -14.78 28.53
C ALA A 489 -18.27 -13.92 27.62
N VAL A 490 -17.83 -13.62 26.38
CA VAL A 490 -18.65 -12.96 25.35
C VAL A 490 -19.74 -13.92 24.84
N LEU A 491 -19.39 -15.16 24.51
CA LEU A 491 -20.32 -16.18 23.99
C LEU A 491 -21.39 -16.59 25.01
N ALA A 492 -21.08 -16.61 26.31
CA ALA A 492 -22.03 -16.92 27.39
C ALA A 492 -23.14 -15.87 27.59
N ASN A 493 -23.08 -14.71 26.92
CA ASN A 493 -24.21 -13.76 26.86
C ASN A 493 -25.23 -14.12 25.78
N VAL A 494 -24.87 -14.98 24.81
CA VAL A 494 -25.80 -15.52 23.81
C VAL A 494 -26.79 -16.45 24.48
N ASP A 495 -26.29 -17.50 25.14
CA ASP A 495 -27.12 -18.53 25.78
C ASP A 495 -26.35 -19.21 26.94
N ASP A 496 -27.06 -19.52 28.03
CA ASP A 496 -26.51 -20.05 29.28
C ASP A 496 -25.99 -21.49 29.16
N ASP A 497 -26.59 -22.32 28.32
CA ASP A 497 -26.16 -23.70 28.11
C ASP A 497 -25.01 -23.74 27.10
N PHE A 498 -25.11 -22.94 26.03
CA PHE A 498 -24.01 -22.71 25.09
C PHE A 498 -22.72 -22.28 25.81
N GLY A 499 -22.81 -21.30 26.72
CA GLY A 499 -21.67 -20.85 27.53
C GLY A 499 -21.08 -21.93 28.43
N LYS A 500 -21.92 -22.78 29.04
CA LYS A 500 -21.49 -23.93 29.85
C LYS A 500 -20.78 -24.98 29.01
N GLN A 501 -21.38 -25.40 27.89
CA GLN A 501 -20.80 -26.42 27.02
C GLN A 501 -19.43 -25.99 26.48
N LEU A 502 -19.26 -24.70 26.13
CA LEU A 502 -17.96 -24.13 25.75
C LEU A 502 -16.96 -24.16 26.91
N ALA A 503 -17.33 -23.65 28.09
CA ALA A 503 -16.47 -23.61 29.27
C ALA A 503 -15.97 -25.02 29.66
N THR A 504 -16.88 -26.00 29.73
CA THR A 504 -16.54 -27.40 30.04
C THR A 504 -15.65 -28.03 28.96
N LYS A 505 -15.93 -27.84 27.67
CA LYS A 505 -15.12 -28.41 26.58
C LYS A 505 -13.72 -27.78 26.47
N LEU A 506 -13.55 -26.53 26.88
CA LEU A 506 -12.28 -25.80 26.89
C LEU A 506 -11.52 -25.90 28.22
N ASN A 507 -12.09 -26.58 29.22
CA ASN A 507 -11.57 -26.72 30.58
C ASN A 507 -11.23 -25.36 31.23
N VAL A 508 -12.17 -24.41 31.16
CA VAL A 508 -12.09 -23.10 31.83
C VAL A 508 -13.29 -22.91 32.75
N ASP A 509 -13.13 -22.12 33.82
CA ASP A 509 -14.23 -21.72 34.70
C ASP A 509 -15.32 -21.02 33.89
N LEU A 510 -16.60 -21.35 34.15
CA LEU A 510 -17.74 -20.67 33.55
C LEU A 510 -17.68 -19.16 33.89
N PRO A 511 -17.48 -18.26 32.92
CA PRO A 511 -17.32 -16.85 33.23
C PRO A 511 -18.60 -16.25 33.80
N LYS A 512 -18.45 -15.31 34.74
CA LYS A 512 -19.57 -14.43 35.10
C LYS A 512 -19.93 -13.62 33.85
N LYS A 513 -21.16 -13.78 33.35
CA LYS A 513 -21.69 -13.03 32.20
C LYS A 513 -21.30 -11.55 32.30
N GLN A 514 -20.86 -10.96 31.19
CA GLN A 514 -20.68 -9.52 31.12
C GLN A 514 -22.05 -8.87 31.32
N ARG A 515 -22.31 -8.30 32.51
CA ARG A 515 -23.43 -7.37 32.68
C ARG A 515 -23.23 -6.24 31.69
N SER A 516 -24.17 -6.09 30.77
CA SER A 516 -24.21 -4.98 29.82
C SER A 516 -24.09 -3.66 30.59
N LEU A 517 -23.21 -2.77 30.13
CA LEU A 517 -23.09 -1.40 30.64
C LEU A 517 -24.26 -0.53 30.13
N LEU A 518 -25.48 -0.95 30.46
CA LEU A 518 -26.73 -0.29 30.10
C LEU A 518 -27.34 0.41 31.32
N THR A 519 -27.28 1.75 31.24
CA THR A 519 -28.04 2.78 31.99
C THR A 519 -28.12 2.73 33.53
N PRO A 520 -27.72 3.82 34.23
CA PRO A 520 -28.17 4.08 35.59
C PRO A 520 -29.59 4.67 35.58
N ASN A 521 -30.55 4.02 36.26
CA ASN A 521 -31.89 4.55 36.47
C ASN A 521 -31.92 5.61 37.58
N ILE A 522 -31.82 6.88 37.21
CA ILE A 522 -32.29 8.05 37.97
C ILE A 522 -32.85 9.03 36.93
N GLY A 523 -34.07 9.57 37.00
CA GLY A 523 -34.98 9.70 38.15
C GLY A 523 -35.23 11.19 38.38
N VAL A 524 -36.23 11.76 37.69
CA VAL A 524 -36.46 13.21 37.68
C VAL A 524 -37.00 13.68 39.04
N ASN A 525 -36.25 14.51 39.75
CA ASN A 525 -36.80 15.66 40.48
C ASN A 525 -35.73 16.69 40.90
N SER A 526 -36.08 17.97 40.71
CA SER A 526 -35.64 19.20 41.40
C SER A 526 -34.30 19.26 42.16
N THR A 527 -33.45 20.20 41.72
CA THR A 527 -32.62 21.11 42.55
C THR A 527 -31.74 20.50 43.66
N ASN A 528 -30.44 20.39 43.40
CA ASN A 528 -29.47 21.35 43.96
C ASN A 528 -28.06 21.24 43.34
N GLU A 529 -27.36 22.38 43.38
CA GLU A 529 -25.90 22.64 43.28
C GLU A 529 -24.97 21.66 42.53
N CYS A 530 -24.35 22.17 41.46
CA CYS A 530 -23.30 21.49 40.70
C CYS A 530 -21.96 21.47 41.46
N ASN A 531 -21.49 20.30 41.91
CA ASN A 531 -20.09 20.08 42.32
C ASN A 531 -19.69 18.59 42.46
N SER A 532 -19.05 17.99 41.44
CA SER A 532 -17.87 17.10 41.62
C SER A 532 -17.26 16.64 40.28
N THR A 533 -16.09 17.16 39.96
CA THR A 533 -15.25 16.83 38.77
C THR A 533 -14.20 15.73 39.11
N PRO A 534 -13.20 15.35 38.26
CA PRO A 534 -12.44 14.07 38.33
C PRO A 534 -11.69 13.61 39.61
N TYR A 535 -11.87 14.26 40.77
CA TYR A 535 -11.22 13.93 42.05
C TYR A 535 -11.34 12.45 42.45
N LYS A 536 -12.52 11.82 42.26
CA LYS A 536 -12.76 10.41 42.64
C LYS A 536 -11.95 9.40 41.83
N ARG A 537 -11.67 9.65 40.53
CA ARG A 537 -10.74 8.80 39.76
C ARG A 537 -9.31 8.95 40.29
N ARG A 538 -8.91 10.16 40.64
CA ARG A 538 -7.57 10.44 41.21
C ARG A 538 -7.36 9.71 42.54
N GLN A 539 -8.35 9.65 43.43
CA GLN A 539 -8.27 8.84 44.65
C GLN A 539 -8.12 7.35 44.35
N GLN A 540 -8.88 6.78 43.40
CA GLN A 540 -8.75 5.36 43.04
C GLN A 540 -7.39 5.01 42.42
N THR A 541 -6.83 5.89 41.57
CA THR A 541 -5.47 5.73 41.05
C THR A 541 -4.41 5.84 42.16
N ASN A 542 -4.58 6.77 43.11
CA ASN A 542 -3.65 6.92 44.22
C ASN A 542 -3.66 5.70 45.16
N GLN A 543 -4.84 5.15 45.48
CA GLN A 543 -4.94 3.91 46.29
C GLN A 543 -4.32 2.69 45.58
N ALA A 544 -4.41 2.62 44.25
CA ALA A 544 -3.72 1.59 43.48
C ALA A 544 -2.18 1.76 43.49
N LEU A 545 -1.67 2.99 43.61
CA LEU A 545 -0.24 3.28 43.76
C LEU A 545 0.26 3.02 45.19
N GLU A 546 -0.53 3.35 46.22
CA GLU A 546 -0.23 3.00 47.62
C GLU A 546 -0.12 1.48 47.81
N ALA A 547 -1.01 0.71 47.18
CA ALA A 547 -0.97 -0.76 47.19
C ALA A 547 0.33 -1.36 46.60
N LEU A 548 1.00 -0.65 45.68
CA LEU A 548 2.29 -1.05 45.10
C LEU A 548 3.50 -0.53 45.90
N GLY A 549 3.31 0.44 46.80
CA GLY A 549 4.39 1.07 47.57
C GLY A 549 5.13 0.14 48.54
N HIS A 550 4.60 -1.06 48.81
CA HIS A 550 5.23 -2.06 49.66
C HIS A 550 6.29 -2.92 48.95
N LEU A 551 6.31 -2.94 47.60
CA LEU A 551 7.23 -3.78 46.81
C LEU A 551 8.59 -3.12 46.50
N VAL A 552 8.85 -1.90 47.00
CA VAL A 552 10.12 -1.18 46.78
C VAL A 552 10.74 -0.75 48.12
N LYS A 553 11.23 -1.75 48.84
CA LYS A 553 12.30 -1.62 49.85
C LYS A 553 13.36 -2.66 49.53
N ASP A 554 14.53 -2.21 49.12
CA ASP A 554 15.71 -3.05 48.84
C ASP A 554 16.10 -3.85 50.11
N PRO A 555 16.72 -5.06 50.00
CA PRO A 555 17.49 -5.53 48.84
C PRO A 555 17.00 -6.84 48.19
N ILE A 556 17.49 -7.09 46.97
CA ILE A 556 17.46 -8.42 46.32
C ILE A 556 18.72 -9.19 46.73
N VAL A 557 18.58 -10.10 47.70
CA VAL A 557 19.20 -11.46 47.71
C VAL A 557 18.34 -12.33 48.63
N ASP A 558 17.59 -13.28 48.06
CA ASP A 558 17.37 -14.67 48.54
C ASP A 558 16.12 -15.29 47.87
N ASP A 559 16.39 -16.03 46.79
CA ASP A 559 15.62 -17.15 46.23
C ASP A 559 14.20 -16.93 45.61
N VAL A 560 13.79 -17.94 44.82
CA VAL A 560 12.46 -18.24 44.25
C VAL A 560 11.93 -17.34 43.10
N ASP A 561 12.18 -17.83 41.88
CA ASP A 561 11.30 -17.81 40.71
C ASP A 561 10.46 -16.55 40.39
N ASN A 562 10.91 -15.76 39.41
CA ASN A 562 10.17 -15.61 38.14
C ASN A 562 11.02 -14.97 37.02
N LYS A 563 10.70 -15.25 35.77
CA LYS A 563 11.46 -14.79 34.59
C LYS A 563 11.06 -13.36 34.18
N LEU A 564 11.93 -12.39 34.46
CA LEU A 564 11.81 -11.03 33.92
C LEU A 564 11.91 -11.06 32.38
N ASN A 565 11.02 -10.34 31.71
CA ASN A 565 10.99 -10.24 30.25
C ASN A 565 11.71 -8.96 29.74
N LYS A 566 11.90 -8.86 28.42
CA LYS A 566 12.62 -7.75 27.78
C LYS A 566 12.06 -6.36 28.13
N ASN A 567 10.75 -6.24 28.33
CA ASN A 567 10.11 -4.97 28.71
C ASN A 567 10.30 -4.63 30.20
N ASP A 568 10.48 -5.62 31.06
CA ASP A 568 10.75 -5.40 32.49
C ASP A 568 12.18 -4.88 32.66
N VAL A 569 13.14 -5.48 31.94
CA VAL A 569 14.52 -4.98 31.83
C VAL A 569 14.54 -3.57 31.23
N LEU A 570 13.74 -3.30 30.19
CA LEU A 570 13.61 -1.96 29.59
C LEU A 570 13.05 -0.94 30.60
N SER A 571 12.03 -1.32 31.38
CA SER A 571 11.39 -0.46 32.40
C SER A 571 12.32 -0.18 33.57
N LEU A 572 13.06 -1.19 34.06
CA LEU A 572 14.10 -1.03 35.09
C LEU A 572 15.25 -0.16 34.60
N THR A 573 15.64 -0.28 33.32
CA THR A 573 16.70 0.54 32.69
C THR A 573 16.25 2.00 32.58
N LEU A 574 15.06 2.26 32.05
CA LEU A 574 14.45 3.59 31.99
C LEU A 574 14.30 4.21 33.39
N ALA A 575 13.79 3.45 34.37
CA ALA A 575 13.67 3.92 35.75
C ALA A 575 15.03 4.29 36.36
N ARG A 576 16.09 3.51 36.10
CA ARG A 576 17.44 3.76 36.64
C ARG A 576 18.11 4.97 35.97
N LEU A 577 17.95 5.14 34.66
CA LEU A 577 18.40 6.32 33.91
C LEU A 577 17.66 7.59 34.35
N LEU A 578 16.34 7.53 34.53
CA LEU A 578 15.53 8.68 35.00
C LEU A 578 15.79 9.04 36.47
N ARG A 579 16.27 8.10 37.30
CA ARG A 579 16.65 8.37 38.71
C ARG A 579 17.96 9.16 38.81
N HIS A 580 18.91 8.96 37.89
CA HIS A 580 20.09 9.82 37.72
C HIS A 580 19.74 11.05 36.87
N LYS A 581 18.91 11.93 37.42
CA LYS A 581 18.30 13.08 36.74
C LYS A 581 19.35 14.11 36.25
N TYR A 582 19.84 13.88 35.03
CA TYR A 582 20.75 14.72 34.24
C TYR A 582 22.12 14.98 34.90
N TRP A 583 23.16 14.28 34.42
CA TRP A 583 24.57 14.53 34.75
C TRP A 583 24.92 16.02 34.53
N PRO A 584 25.59 16.71 35.47
CA PRO A 584 27.03 16.46 35.65
C PRO A 584 27.64 16.68 37.05
N SER A 585 28.95 16.41 37.09
CA SER A 585 30.00 16.88 38.01
C SER A 585 30.39 16.00 39.20
N ASN A 586 31.70 15.68 39.22
CA ASN A 586 32.52 15.22 40.34
C ASN A 586 32.05 13.97 41.11
N LEU A 587 32.45 12.80 40.61
CA LEU A 587 32.62 11.58 41.41
C LEU A 587 33.80 11.71 42.41
N SER A 588 33.66 12.58 43.42
CA SER A 588 34.64 12.70 44.51
C SER A 588 34.00 12.95 45.88
N ASN A 589 34.01 11.88 46.70
CA ASN A 589 33.89 11.87 48.17
C ASN A 589 32.66 12.50 48.87
N LYS A 590 31.90 11.58 49.51
CA LYS A 590 31.28 11.70 50.85
C LYS A 590 30.09 12.66 51.06
N ASN A 591 29.04 12.07 51.66
CA ASN A 591 28.13 12.62 52.67
C ASN A 591 27.62 14.07 52.52
N VAL A 592 26.37 14.24 52.10
CA VAL A 592 25.37 15.13 52.75
C VAL A 592 23.95 14.78 52.24
N GLN A 593 22.93 14.94 53.10
CA GLN A 593 21.52 14.86 52.71
C GLN A 593 21.02 16.26 52.30
N TYR A 594 20.18 16.38 51.27
CA TYR A 594 19.15 17.43 51.18
C TYR A 594 17.94 16.94 50.35
N ALA A 595 16.83 17.71 50.36
CA ALA A 595 15.49 17.14 50.22
C ALA A 595 14.52 17.91 49.31
N ALA A 596 13.46 17.19 48.92
CA ALA A 596 12.12 17.63 48.53
C ALA A 596 11.88 18.33 47.16
N ASN A 597 10.68 18.05 46.63
CA ASN A 597 9.88 18.80 45.65
C ASN A 597 10.46 19.10 44.25
N ILE A 598 10.08 18.29 43.25
CA ILE A 598 9.92 18.73 41.85
C ILE A 598 8.62 18.15 41.28
N ASP A 599 7.89 18.96 40.49
CA ASP A 599 6.60 18.63 39.87
C ASP A 599 6.68 17.52 38.80
N SER A 600 5.57 16.81 38.57
CA SER A 600 5.51 15.61 37.71
C SER A 600 4.96 15.89 36.30
N THR A 601 5.35 16.99 35.67
CA THR A 601 4.74 17.48 34.41
C THR A 601 5.70 17.79 33.25
N SER A 602 7.01 17.52 33.36
CA SER A 602 8.01 17.92 32.34
C SER A 602 8.87 16.79 31.73
N THR A 603 8.56 15.52 32.01
CA THR A 603 9.46 14.35 31.85
C THR A 603 9.73 13.86 30.41
N ALA A 604 9.87 14.75 29.44
CA ALA A 604 10.39 14.47 28.09
C ALA A 604 10.88 15.73 27.33
N ASN A 605 10.24 16.88 27.58
CA ASN A 605 10.47 18.11 26.83
C ASN A 605 11.70 18.92 27.30
N ASP A 606 12.23 18.62 28.49
CA ASP A 606 13.38 19.33 29.10
C ASP A 606 14.75 18.88 28.55
N LEU A 607 14.78 17.91 27.62
CA LEU A 607 16.00 17.42 26.97
C LEU A 607 16.34 18.24 25.71
N ASN A 608 17.55 18.82 25.66
CA ASN A 608 18.15 19.49 24.49
C ASN A 608 18.55 18.53 23.32
N GLY A 609 17.99 17.31 23.30
CA GLY A 609 18.22 16.30 22.27
C GLY A 609 17.32 15.09 22.47
N PHE A 610 17.47 14.07 21.62
CA PHE A 610 16.81 12.77 21.80
C PHE A 610 17.83 11.72 22.25
N ILE A 611 17.35 10.58 22.76
CA ILE A 611 18.18 9.44 23.18
C ILE A 611 18.09 8.35 22.11
N ILE A 612 19.22 7.74 21.79
CA ILE A 612 19.35 6.55 20.94
C ILE A 612 20.07 5.44 21.71
N VAL A 613 19.67 4.19 21.45
CA VAL A 613 20.35 2.98 21.95
C VAL A 613 20.74 2.10 20.76
N LEU A 614 22.02 1.75 20.69
CA LEU A 614 22.63 0.93 19.63
C LEU A 614 23.27 -0.33 20.21
N ASN A 615 23.40 -1.38 19.41
CA ASN A 615 24.33 -2.49 19.66
C ASN A 615 25.67 -2.25 18.92
N THR A 616 26.67 -3.15 19.04
CA THR A 616 27.98 -2.95 18.39
C THR A 616 27.89 -3.04 16.86
N GLN A 617 26.85 -3.69 16.34
CA GLN A 617 26.52 -3.73 14.91
C GLN A 617 25.78 -2.47 14.39
N GLY A 618 25.54 -1.46 15.24
CA GLY A 618 24.84 -0.23 14.85
C GLY A 618 23.35 -0.40 14.56
N ARG A 619 22.75 -1.50 15.04
CA ARG A 619 21.30 -1.71 14.99
C ARG A 619 20.62 -0.82 16.03
N ILE A 620 19.56 -0.13 15.63
CA ILE A 620 18.80 0.73 16.54
C ILE A 620 17.88 -0.15 17.41
N ILE A 621 18.07 -0.07 18.73
CA ILE A 621 17.26 -0.77 19.73
C ILE A 621 16.12 0.12 20.24
N LEU A 622 16.41 1.41 20.48
CA LEU A 622 15.45 2.37 21.03
C LEU A 622 15.77 3.79 20.55
N LEU A 623 14.71 4.59 20.39
CA LEU A 623 14.72 6.04 20.21
C LEU A 623 13.69 6.65 21.17
N SER A 624 13.97 7.79 21.80
CA SER A 624 12.99 8.49 22.65
C SER A 624 11.99 9.30 21.83
N ASP A 625 10.74 9.41 22.31
CA ASP A 625 9.61 10.03 21.59
C ASP A 625 9.88 11.46 21.10
N ASN A 626 10.71 12.23 21.82
CA ASN A 626 11.08 13.59 21.44
C ASN A 626 11.96 13.67 20.16
N VAL A 627 12.40 12.54 19.59
CA VAL A 627 13.04 12.49 18.26
C VAL A 627 12.17 13.09 17.16
N GLU A 628 10.83 13.09 17.30
CA GLU A 628 9.93 13.79 16.35
C GLU A 628 10.24 15.29 16.26
N HIS A 629 10.60 15.92 17.38
CA HIS A 629 10.92 17.34 17.47
C HIS A 629 12.25 17.65 16.74
N TYR A 630 13.30 16.86 17.04
CA TYR A 630 14.66 17.08 16.54
C TYR A 630 14.84 16.68 15.08
N LEU A 631 14.19 15.62 14.60
CA LEU A 631 14.26 15.19 13.19
C LEU A 631 13.11 15.73 12.31
N ARG A 632 12.05 16.31 12.90
CA ARG A 632 10.83 16.77 12.19
C ARG A 632 10.19 15.68 11.32
N LYS A 633 10.22 14.45 11.80
CA LYS A 633 9.57 13.28 11.20
C LYS A 633 8.80 12.54 12.27
N ASN A 634 7.58 12.10 11.97
CA ASN A 634 6.82 11.30 12.93
C ASN A 634 7.51 9.95 13.16
N VAL A 635 7.59 9.47 14.40
CA VAL A 635 8.29 8.23 14.78
C VAL A 635 7.74 7.03 14.01
N ARG A 636 6.43 6.96 13.75
CA ARG A 636 5.81 5.90 12.95
C ARG A 636 6.17 5.97 11.46
N SER A 637 6.65 7.11 10.98
CA SER A 637 7.21 7.27 9.62
C SER A 637 8.71 7.00 9.56
N LEU A 638 9.41 7.00 10.71
CA LEU A 638 10.83 6.69 10.84
C LEU A 638 11.09 5.19 11.06
N TYR A 639 10.30 4.51 11.90
CA TYR A 639 10.53 3.09 12.22
C TYR A 639 10.73 2.14 11.02
N PRO A 640 10.03 2.28 9.87
CA PRO A 640 10.27 1.44 8.70
C PRO A 640 11.59 1.72 7.94
N GLN A 641 12.42 2.64 8.43
CA GLN A 641 13.63 3.17 7.78
C GLN A 641 14.79 3.36 8.78
N LEU A 642 14.64 2.88 10.02
CA LEU A 642 15.60 3.03 11.11
C LEU A 642 15.90 1.67 11.77
N THR A 643 16.21 0.65 10.97
CA THR A 643 16.71 -0.63 11.49
C THR A 643 18.18 -0.53 11.94
N SER A 644 18.98 0.28 11.24
CA SER A 644 20.38 0.59 11.59
C SER A 644 20.66 2.10 11.46
N ILE A 645 21.61 2.60 12.26
CA ILE A 645 22.10 3.99 12.16
C ILE A 645 22.74 4.28 10.79
N TYR A 646 23.31 3.27 10.13
CA TYR A 646 23.92 3.42 8.81
C TYR A 646 22.90 3.71 7.69
N GLU A 647 21.61 3.44 7.91
CA GLU A 647 20.54 3.79 6.96
C GLU A 647 20.19 5.28 7.00
N CYS A 648 20.46 5.97 8.12
CA CYS A 648 20.05 7.35 8.36
C CYS A 648 21.19 8.37 8.49
N VAL A 649 22.43 7.95 8.72
CA VAL A 649 23.62 8.84 8.67
C VAL A 649 24.30 8.83 7.30
N SER A 650 25.18 9.80 7.04
CA SER A 650 25.97 9.87 5.82
C SER A 650 26.93 8.68 5.70
N SER A 651 27.20 8.22 4.46
CA SER A 651 28.27 7.27 4.16
C SER A 651 29.61 7.71 4.73
N ASP A 652 29.86 9.02 4.67
CA ASP A 652 31.06 9.71 5.16
C ASP A 652 31.23 9.55 6.70
N ASP A 653 30.15 9.17 7.41
CA ASP A 653 30.10 8.95 8.87
C ASP A 653 30.02 7.47 9.27
N HIS A 654 29.87 6.53 8.32
CA HIS A 654 29.72 5.09 8.61
C HIS A 654 30.96 4.53 9.30
N GLU A 655 32.14 4.73 8.73
CA GLU A 655 33.40 4.22 9.29
C GLU A 655 33.71 4.79 10.70
N PRO A 656 33.57 6.10 10.99
CA PRO A 656 33.65 6.63 12.36
C PRO A 656 32.70 5.96 13.36
N ILE A 657 31.45 5.73 12.98
CA ILE A 657 30.45 5.10 13.87
C ILE A 657 30.79 3.61 14.06
N HIS A 658 31.23 2.91 13.02
CA HIS A 658 31.66 1.52 13.09
C HIS A 658 32.91 1.33 13.97
N GLN A 659 33.91 2.22 13.83
CA GLN A 659 35.11 2.22 14.67
C GLN A 659 34.80 2.46 16.15
N LEU A 660 33.84 3.33 16.45
CA LEU A 660 33.33 3.55 17.81
C LEU A 660 32.63 2.28 18.33
N LEU A 661 31.62 1.78 17.62
CA LEU A 661 30.79 0.67 18.08
C LEU A 661 31.57 -0.66 18.20
N SER A 662 32.63 -0.83 17.40
CA SER A 662 33.55 -1.97 17.49
C SER A 662 34.51 -1.93 18.69
N ASN A 663 34.69 -0.76 19.33
CA ASN A 663 35.65 -0.56 20.43
C ASN A 663 34.93 -0.07 21.70
N PRO A 664 34.14 -0.92 22.38
CA PRO A 664 33.35 -0.53 23.53
C PRO A 664 34.25 -0.14 24.72
N THR A 665 34.12 1.10 25.21
CA THR A 665 34.87 1.58 26.39
C THR A 665 33.97 2.28 27.41
N ASN A 666 34.44 2.36 28.67
CA ASN A 666 33.73 3.02 29.76
C ASN A 666 33.77 4.57 29.71
N MET A 667 34.55 5.17 28.80
CA MET A 667 34.65 6.63 28.70
C MET A 667 33.51 7.20 27.85
N GLU A 668 33.10 8.44 28.15
CA GLU A 668 32.16 9.19 27.31
C GLU A 668 32.75 9.35 25.90
N GLN A 669 31.93 9.09 24.88
CA GLN A 669 32.30 9.19 23.48
C GLN A 669 31.48 10.27 22.80
N HIS A 670 32.11 11.03 21.90
CA HIS A 670 31.48 12.08 21.12
C HIS A 670 31.67 11.82 19.62
N VAL A 671 30.58 11.72 18.87
CA VAL A 671 30.60 11.55 17.41
C VAL A 671 29.76 12.65 16.77
N LEU A 672 30.38 13.48 15.93
CA LEU A 672 29.63 14.33 15.01
C LEU A 672 29.19 13.48 13.82
N CYS A 673 27.91 13.49 13.48
CA CYS A 673 27.36 12.72 12.37
C CYS A 673 26.26 13.49 11.63
N THR A 674 26.12 13.27 10.32
CA THR A 674 25.18 13.97 9.45
C THR A 674 24.03 13.06 9.05
N TRP A 675 22.85 13.31 9.64
CA TRP A 675 21.62 12.56 9.40
C TRP A 675 20.97 12.97 8.08
N ASN A 676 20.81 12.03 7.13
CA ASN A 676 20.25 12.24 5.81
C ASN A 676 18.75 11.92 5.76
N LEU A 677 17.90 12.90 6.06
CA LEU A 677 16.46 12.69 6.19
C LEU A 677 15.74 12.73 4.82
N PRO A 678 14.91 11.76 4.45
CA PRO A 678 14.24 11.74 3.15
C PRO A 678 13.10 12.77 3.05
N ARG A 679 13.01 13.49 1.92
CA ARG A 679 11.89 14.40 1.60
C ARG A 679 10.65 13.66 1.08
N GLY A 680 10.05 12.80 1.91
CA GLY A 680 8.72 12.21 1.65
C GLY A 680 8.60 10.75 2.08
N LYS A 681 7.50 10.10 1.66
CA LYS A 681 7.19 8.68 1.95
C LYS A 681 7.96 7.66 1.06
N ARG A 682 8.94 8.10 0.26
CA ARG A 682 9.77 7.25 -0.61
C ARG A 682 11.21 7.78 -0.64
N PRO A 683 12.23 6.91 -0.77
CA PRO A 683 13.62 7.34 -0.93
C PRO A 683 13.82 8.00 -2.29
N SER A 684 14.15 9.29 -2.30
CA SER A 684 14.62 10.00 -3.49
C SER A 684 16.12 10.23 -3.39
N ARG A 685 16.87 9.76 -4.39
CA ARG A 685 18.35 9.90 -4.46
C ARG A 685 18.83 11.34 -4.66
N THR A 686 17.95 12.31 -4.94
CA THR A 686 18.37 13.66 -5.36
C THR A 686 18.14 14.78 -4.35
N HIS A 687 17.28 14.59 -3.32
CA HIS A 687 16.99 15.64 -2.33
C HIS A 687 16.71 15.06 -0.92
N THR A 688 17.78 14.84 -0.16
CA THR A 688 17.75 14.64 1.30
C THR A 688 17.82 15.98 2.04
N GLU A 689 17.28 16.03 3.25
CA GLU A 689 17.58 17.08 4.24
C GLU A 689 18.64 16.56 5.21
N SER A 690 19.90 16.92 4.95
CA SER A 690 21.03 16.57 5.81
C SER A 690 21.07 17.46 7.07
N ARG A 691 21.22 16.84 8.24
CA ARG A 691 21.35 17.52 9.54
C ARG A 691 22.56 16.99 10.30
N SER A 692 23.60 17.81 10.47
CA SER A 692 24.71 17.47 11.37
C SER A 692 24.25 17.57 12.84
N MET A 693 24.60 16.56 13.64
CA MET A 693 24.24 16.42 15.04
C MET A 693 25.42 15.85 15.83
N LEU A 694 25.49 16.20 17.11
CA LEU A 694 26.43 15.62 18.06
C LEU A 694 25.76 14.42 18.76
N MET A 695 26.41 13.26 18.72
CA MET A 695 26.02 12.05 19.44
C MET A 695 27.01 11.81 20.59
N THR A 696 26.56 11.99 21.82
CA THR A 696 27.35 11.88 23.05
C THR A 696 26.85 10.72 23.90
N GLY A 697 27.68 9.73 24.24
CA GLY A 697 27.21 8.51 24.91
C GLY A 697 28.27 7.61 25.54
N HIS A 698 27.81 6.53 26.17
CA HIS A 698 28.63 5.54 26.88
C HIS A 698 28.22 4.11 26.50
N PHE A 699 29.14 3.16 26.65
CA PHE A 699 28.83 1.73 26.60
C PHE A 699 28.37 1.19 27.96
N PHE A 700 27.35 0.34 27.92
CA PHE A 700 26.80 -0.37 29.06
C PHE A 700 26.96 -1.88 28.86
N PHE A 701 27.63 -2.52 29.81
CA PHE A 701 27.88 -3.95 29.86
C PHE A 701 26.85 -4.59 30.80
N ILE A 702 26.09 -5.56 30.32
CA ILE A 702 24.98 -6.18 31.07
C ILE A 702 25.42 -7.57 31.53
N ASN A 703 25.90 -7.65 32.78
CA ASN A 703 26.26 -8.92 33.38
C ASN A 703 24.99 -9.73 33.72
N HIS A 704 24.82 -10.88 33.07
CA HIS A 704 24.01 -11.99 33.57
C HIS A 704 24.95 -13.10 34.06
N GLU A 705 24.60 -13.74 35.17
CA GLU A 705 25.29 -14.94 35.65
C GLU A 705 24.80 -16.19 34.90
N GLU A 706 25.71 -17.16 34.80
CA GLU A 706 25.59 -18.49 34.17
C GLU A 706 25.32 -18.57 32.64
N ASN A 707 26.37 -19.01 31.93
CA ASN A 707 26.34 -19.73 30.66
C ASN A 707 25.61 -19.12 29.44
N THR A 708 26.29 -18.20 28.76
CA THR A 708 26.43 -18.26 27.29
C THR A 708 27.66 -17.49 26.82
N GLU A 709 28.29 -17.92 25.73
CA GLU A 709 29.42 -17.21 25.13
C GLU A 709 28.96 -15.95 24.38
N GLN A 710 29.77 -14.88 24.43
CA GLN A 710 29.58 -13.59 23.74
C GLN A 710 28.35 -12.75 24.18
N GLN A 711 28.56 -11.89 25.18
CA GLN A 711 27.64 -10.79 25.54
C GLN A 711 27.96 -9.54 24.70
N GLU A 712 26.94 -8.94 24.05
CA GLU A 712 27.10 -7.73 23.23
C GLU A 712 26.82 -6.45 24.06
N PRO A 713 27.78 -5.51 24.21
CA PRO A 713 27.57 -4.27 24.96
C PRO A 713 26.73 -3.26 24.17
N LEU A 714 25.95 -2.46 24.89
CA LEU A 714 25.03 -1.48 24.29
C LEU A 714 25.57 -0.05 24.41
N PHE A 715 25.55 0.71 23.32
CA PHE A 715 25.90 2.12 23.33
C PHE A 715 24.63 2.97 23.52
N ILE A 716 24.56 3.75 24.60
CA ILE A 716 23.46 4.66 24.91
C ILE A 716 23.97 6.09 24.74
N ALA A 717 23.32 6.88 23.89
CA ALA A 717 23.75 8.23 23.56
C ALA A 717 22.61 9.25 23.48
N ARG A 718 22.93 10.51 23.78
CA ARG A 718 22.14 11.71 23.48
C ARG A 718 22.55 12.23 22.10
N CYS A 719 21.58 12.41 21.21
CA CYS A 719 21.73 13.08 19.93
C CYS A 719 21.15 14.51 20.01
N GLU A 720 22.01 15.51 19.90
CA GLU A 720 21.66 16.93 20.02
C GLU A 720 22.14 17.76 18.81
N HIS A 721 21.56 18.94 18.64
CA HIS A 721 22.06 19.89 17.64
C HIS A 721 23.34 20.57 18.12
N ILE A 722 24.22 20.93 17.18
CA ILE A 722 25.54 21.52 17.42
C ILE A 722 25.44 22.98 17.96
N LEU A 723 24.21 23.48 18.21
CA LEU A 723 23.90 24.87 18.53
C LEU A 723 24.63 25.38 19.77
N SER A 724 25.14 26.61 19.70
CA SER A 724 25.65 27.29 20.88
C SER A 724 24.53 27.65 21.85
N SER A 725 24.76 27.41 23.14
CA SER A 725 23.98 28.02 24.23
C SER A 725 24.57 29.38 24.63
N THR A 726 24.83 30.25 23.65
CA THR A 726 25.34 31.61 23.88
C THR A 726 24.37 32.40 24.78
N PRO A 727 24.76 32.85 25.98
CA PRO A 727 23.81 33.36 26.99
C PRO A 727 22.99 34.60 26.59
N ASN A 728 23.38 35.30 25.53
CA ASN A 728 22.85 36.62 25.17
C ASN A 728 21.83 36.61 24.01
N ILE A 729 21.49 35.45 23.43
CA ILE A 729 20.43 35.34 22.41
C ILE A 729 19.21 34.66 23.04
N PRO A 730 18.17 35.43 23.46
CA PRO A 730 16.99 34.85 24.12
C PRO A 730 16.14 34.04 23.14
N THR A 731 16.35 32.72 23.12
CA THR A 731 15.68 31.74 22.26
C THR A 731 14.14 31.84 22.26
N ASN A 732 13.55 32.26 23.39
CA ASN A 732 12.11 32.43 23.55
C ASN A 732 11.53 33.74 22.96
N SER A 733 12.33 34.73 22.54
CA SER A 733 11.79 36.02 22.08
C SER A 733 11.45 36.09 20.58
N LEU A 734 11.97 35.17 19.76
CA LEU A 734 11.83 35.17 18.30
C LEU A 734 10.82 34.14 17.76
N GLY A 735 10.17 33.35 18.63
CA GLY A 735 9.23 32.29 18.21
C GLY A 735 9.87 31.14 17.42
N LEU A 736 11.20 31.05 17.39
CA LEU A 736 11.97 30.10 16.58
C LEU A 736 11.96 28.69 17.19
N THR A 737 10.85 27.97 17.06
CA THR A 737 10.73 26.52 17.34
C THR A 737 11.42 25.66 16.26
N SER A 738 12.64 26.07 15.87
CA SER A 738 13.39 25.53 14.75
C SER A 738 14.90 25.57 15.01
N PRO A 739 15.63 24.46 14.81
CA PRO A 739 17.05 24.59 14.46
C PRO A 739 17.10 25.37 13.15
N THR A 740 17.63 26.59 13.21
CA THR A 740 17.69 27.48 12.04
C THR A 740 18.89 27.09 11.19
N ILE A 741 18.61 26.49 10.03
CA ILE A 741 19.57 26.50 8.93
C ILE A 741 19.47 27.89 8.30
N LEU A 742 20.49 28.71 8.47
CA LEU A 742 20.62 29.96 7.75
C LEU A 742 20.83 29.65 6.26
N ARG A 743 20.07 30.30 5.39
CA ARG A 743 20.32 30.29 3.95
C ARG A 743 20.89 31.62 3.51
N PHE A 744 22.02 31.57 2.80
CA PHE A 744 22.53 32.65 1.97
C PHE A 744 22.64 32.13 0.53
N VAL A 745 22.37 32.97 -0.45
CA VAL A 745 22.71 32.71 -1.85
C VAL A 745 23.57 33.86 -2.35
N LEU A 746 24.81 33.54 -2.68
CA LEU A 746 25.76 34.51 -3.22
C LEU A 746 25.82 34.40 -4.75
N ASN A 747 26.08 35.54 -5.41
CA ASN A 747 26.46 35.53 -6.82
C ASN A 747 27.95 35.17 -7.00
N ASP A 748 28.41 35.17 -8.25
CA ASP A 748 29.78 34.87 -8.66
C ASP A 748 30.84 35.81 -8.06
N GLN A 749 30.43 37.02 -7.64
CA GLN A 749 31.26 38.03 -6.99
C GLN A 749 31.22 37.97 -5.44
N LEU A 750 30.52 36.99 -4.86
CA LEU A 750 30.28 36.86 -3.41
C LEU A 750 29.44 38.02 -2.80
N HIS A 751 28.62 38.69 -3.62
CA HIS A 751 27.55 39.56 -3.13
C HIS A 751 26.30 38.73 -2.78
N ILE A 752 25.61 39.11 -1.70
CA ILE A 752 24.41 38.44 -1.19
C ILE A 752 23.21 38.75 -2.08
N SER A 753 22.57 37.73 -2.64
CA SER A 753 21.43 37.85 -3.57
C SER A 753 20.11 37.31 -3.01
N GLU A 754 20.16 36.35 -2.09
CA GLU A 754 19.00 35.87 -1.31
C GLU A 754 19.45 35.55 0.12
N ILE A 755 18.59 35.83 1.11
CA ILE A 755 18.74 35.34 2.50
C ILE A 755 17.41 34.79 3.01
N SER A 756 17.45 34.00 4.09
CA SER A 756 16.26 33.63 4.86
C SER A 756 15.93 34.63 5.96
N SER A 757 14.65 34.83 6.28
CA SER A 757 14.16 35.68 7.38
C SER A 757 14.80 35.38 8.74
N ASN A 758 15.14 34.11 8.98
CA ASN A 758 15.79 33.70 10.22
C ASN A 758 17.27 34.15 10.29
N THR A 759 17.87 34.53 9.16
CA THR A 759 19.21 35.14 9.07
C THR A 759 19.18 36.60 9.49
N GLU A 760 18.14 37.34 9.07
CA GLU A 760 17.89 38.71 9.53
C GLU A 760 17.72 38.72 11.06
N ALA A 761 16.88 37.82 11.58
CA ALA A 761 16.61 37.69 13.01
C ALA A 761 17.84 37.31 13.86
N LEU A 762 18.79 36.52 13.32
CA LEU A 762 19.98 36.08 14.08
C LEU A 762 21.16 37.06 13.99
N LEU A 763 21.38 37.69 12.83
CA LEU A 763 22.48 38.65 12.66
C LEU A 763 22.08 40.09 13.01
N GLY A 764 20.79 40.39 13.09
CA GLY A 764 20.24 41.70 13.48
C GLY A 764 20.17 42.75 12.35
N TYR A 765 20.50 42.37 11.11
CA TYR A 765 20.38 43.20 9.92
C TYR A 765 19.07 42.93 9.17
N GLU A 766 18.48 43.94 8.57
CA GLU A 766 17.35 43.77 7.64
C GLU A 766 17.84 43.28 6.27
N ALA A 767 17.01 42.58 5.50
CA ALA A 767 17.36 42.11 4.16
C ALA A 767 17.87 43.23 3.23
N GLY A 768 17.30 44.44 3.32
CA GLY A 768 17.73 45.60 2.55
C GLY A 768 19.14 46.13 2.89
N GLU A 769 19.70 45.73 4.04
CA GLU A 769 21.06 46.08 4.47
C GLU A 769 22.10 45.03 4.07
N LEU A 770 21.66 43.80 3.78
CA LEU A 770 22.52 42.68 3.39
C LEU A 770 22.53 42.42 1.88
N ILE A 771 21.40 42.59 1.18
CA ILE A 771 21.30 42.33 -0.27
C ILE A 771 22.25 43.28 -1.05
N ASP A 772 22.86 42.72 -2.10
CA ASP A 772 23.91 43.30 -2.93
C ASP A 772 25.21 43.72 -2.18
N GLN A 773 25.30 43.54 -0.86
CA GLN A 773 26.55 43.66 -0.11
C GLN A 773 27.42 42.42 -0.25
N SER A 774 28.75 42.58 -0.16
CA SER A 774 29.68 41.44 -0.17
C SER A 774 29.66 40.74 1.19
N ILE A 775 29.49 39.41 1.21
CA ILE A 775 29.53 38.65 2.47
C ILE A 775 30.86 38.84 3.23
N LYS A 776 31.93 39.18 2.50
CA LYS A 776 33.26 39.48 3.05
C LYS A 776 33.27 40.66 4.04
N ARG A 777 32.25 41.52 3.99
CA ARG A 777 32.04 42.64 4.94
C ARG A 777 31.56 42.16 6.32
N PHE A 778 30.95 40.98 6.40
CA PHE A 778 30.29 40.44 7.59
C PHE A 778 30.95 39.17 8.12
N MET A 779 32.10 38.77 7.57
CA MET A 779 32.82 37.53 7.87
C MET A 779 34.21 37.82 8.46
N ALA A 780 34.68 36.99 9.39
CA ALA A 780 36.03 37.14 9.96
C ALA A 780 37.12 36.96 8.88
N THR A 781 38.16 37.79 8.94
CA THR A 781 39.20 37.92 7.90
C THR A 781 39.91 36.60 7.61
N GLU A 782 40.11 35.77 8.64
CA GLU A 782 40.71 34.43 8.57
C GLU A 782 39.89 33.43 7.73
N ASN A 783 38.56 33.58 7.68
CA ASN A 783 37.67 32.69 6.91
C ASN A 783 37.62 33.05 5.41
N LEU A 784 38.05 34.27 5.02
CA LEU A 784 37.93 34.75 3.64
C LEU A 784 38.68 33.88 2.62
N ASN A 785 39.82 33.30 3.00
CA ASN A 785 40.58 32.41 2.14
C ASN A 785 39.85 31.08 1.91
N ALA A 786 39.25 30.50 2.96
CA ALA A 786 38.47 29.27 2.86
C ALA A 786 37.16 29.49 2.07
N LEU A 787 36.52 30.65 2.22
CA LEU A 787 35.37 31.07 1.39
C LEU A 787 35.75 31.18 -0.10
N GLU A 788 36.88 31.81 -0.41
CA GLU A 788 37.37 31.97 -1.79
C GLU A 788 37.77 30.61 -2.41
N GLN A 789 38.38 29.73 -1.62
CA GLN A 789 38.70 28.35 -2.02
C GLN A 789 37.44 27.52 -2.27
N ALA A 790 36.42 27.61 -1.40
CA ALA A 790 35.13 26.97 -1.60
C ALA A 790 34.45 27.46 -2.90
N ARG A 791 34.53 28.77 -3.20
CA ARG A 791 34.07 29.34 -4.47
C ARG A 791 34.81 28.74 -5.68
N GLN A 792 36.15 28.69 -5.64
CA GLN A 792 36.94 28.13 -6.74
C GLN A 792 36.64 26.63 -6.96
N ASN A 793 36.58 25.84 -5.89
CA ASN A 793 36.28 24.40 -5.96
C ASN A 793 34.92 24.11 -6.62
N CYS A 794 33.91 24.94 -6.36
CA CYS A 794 32.61 24.83 -7.03
C CYS A 794 32.64 25.33 -8.48
N ILE A 795 33.30 26.47 -8.77
CA ILE A 795 33.39 27.04 -10.14
C ILE A 795 34.18 26.14 -11.09
N LEU A 796 35.24 25.48 -10.61
CA LEU A 796 36.05 24.52 -11.37
C LEU A 796 35.35 23.17 -11.56
N GLY A 797 34.18 22.95 -10.96
CA GLY A 797 33.43 21.69 -11.03
C GLY A 797 34.09 20.53 -10.26
N GLN A 798 35.09 20.82 -9.43
CA GLN A 798 35.83 19.81 -8.67
C GLN A 798 34.98 19.23 -7.53
N HIS A 799 34.18 20.06 -6.85
CA HIS A 799 33.30 19.63 -5.77
C HIS A 799 31.91 20.26 -5.88
N TYR A 800 30.86 19.41 -5.86
CA TYR A 800 29.46 19.87 -5.84
C TYR A 800 29.05 20.50 -4.51
N THR A 801 29.65 20.07 -3.39
CA THR A 801 29.41 20.57 -2.03
C THR A 801 30.68 20.53 -1.20
N THR A 802 31.01 21.60 -0.48
CA THR A 802 32.15 21.68 0.47
C THR A 802 31.66 22.10 1.86
N MET A 803 32.27 21.56 2.92
CA MET A 803 31.91 21.89 4.30
C MET A 803 33.02 22.72 4.96
N ASN A 804 32.70 23.81 5.62
CA ASN A 804 33.67 24.69 6.28
C ASN A 804 33.09 25.26 7.58
N VAL A 805 33.94 25.68 8.53
CA VAL A 805 33.52 26.59 9.61
C VAL A 805 33.81 28.03 9.17
N PHE A 806 32.80 28.89 9.25
CA PHE A 806 32.91 30.33 8.98
C PHE A 806 32.34 31.12 10.14
N ASP A 807 33.04 32.18 10.56
CA ASP A 807 32.58 33.09 11.60
C ASP A 807 32.04 34.38 10.98
N LEU A 808 30.84 34.79 11.40
CA LEU A 808 30.15 36.00 10.95
C LEU A 808 29.97 36.98 12.12
N TYR A 809 29.84 38.26 11.80
CA TYR A 809 29.56 39.31 12.78
C TYR A 809 28.07 39.71 12.78
N THR A 810 27.49 39.89 13.98
CA THR A 810 26.18 40.52 14.14
C THR A 810 26.26 42.03 13.93
N ARG A 811 25.10 42.69 13.79
CA ARG A 811 24.97 44.16 13.80
C ARG A 811 25.57 44.82 15.04
N ASN A 812 25.61 44.11 16.16
CA ASN A 812 26.18 44.60 17.43
C ASN A 812 27.69 44.33 17.54
N GLY A 813 28.29 43.59 16.59
CA GLY A 813 29.70 43.24 16.57
C GLY A 813 30.06 41.89 17.19
N ASP A 814 29.08 41.09 17.62
CA ASP A 814 29.32 39.76 18.19
C ASP A 814 29.83 38.81 17.10
N ARG A 815 30.90 38.06 17.38
CA ARG A 815 31.42 37.01 16.48
C ARG A 815 30.69 35.70 16.75
N LEU A 816 29.96 35.19 15.76
CA LEU A 816 29.22 33.94 15.81
C LEU A 816 29.80 32.93 14.82
N SER A 817 30.06 31.70 15.28
CA SER A 817 30.64 30.63 14.47
C SER A 817 29.58 29.74 13.84
N PHE A 818 29.78 29.34 12.59
CA PHE A 818 28.83 28.52 11.85
C PHE A 818 29.49 27.37 11.07
N LEU A 819 28.97 26.15 11.22
CA LEU A 819 29.27 25.03 10.33
C LEU A 819 28.43 25.20 9.05
N CYS A 820 29.10 25.44 7.93
CA CYS A 820 28.52 25.87 6.66
C CYS A 820 28.72 24.82 5.57
N ASN A 821 27.62 24.32 5.02
CA ASN A 821 27.61 23.42 3.87
C ASN A 821 27.34 24.24 2.59
N THR A 822 28.37 24.39 1.76
CA THR A 822 28.43 25.30 0.61
C THR A 822 28.24 24.51 -0.68
N HIS A 823 27.21 24.83 -1.47
CA HIS A 823 26.81 24.08 -2.67
C HIS A 823 26.61 24.97 -3.90
N MET A 824 26.80 24.38 -5.09
CA MET A 824 26.59 25.06 -6.37
C MET A 824 25.09 25.09 -6.76
N LEU A 825 24.61 26.25 -7.20
CA LEU A 825 23.27 26.48 -7.74
C LEU A 825 23.38 26.95 -9.21
N ILE A 826 22.63 26.30 -10.11
CA ILE A 826 22.69 26.50 -11.57
C ILE A 826 21.35 27.01 -12.09
N GLU A 827 21.30 28.26 -12.57
CA GLU A 827 20.11 28.86 -13.17
C GLU A 827 20.14 28.84 -14.71
N GLY A 828 19.50 27.84 -15.31
CA GLY A 828 19.17 27.81 -16.73
C GLY A 828 20.33 27.48 -17.69
N ARG A 829 20.12 27.72 -18.99
CA ARG A 829 21.02 27.29 -20.09
C ARG A 829 22.19 28.27 -20.38
N ARG A 830 22.51 29.20 -19.49
CA ARG A 830 23.69 30.08 -19.58
C ARG A 830 24.31 30.23 -18.20
N LYS A 831 25.64 30.11 -18.12
CA LYS A 831 26.39 30.09 -16.87
C LYS A 831 26.17 31.37 -16.04
N VAL A 832 25.35 31.26 -14.99
CA VAL A 832 25.50 32.02 -13.75
C VAL A 832 25.59 30.96 -12.65
N VAL A 833 26.69 30.98 -11.89
CA VAL A 833 26.94 30.04 -10.79
C VAL A 833 26.65 30.78 -9.50
N LYS A 834 25.48 30.50 -8.91
CA LYS A 834 25.13 30.95 -7.57
C LYS A 834 25.76 30.00 -6.54
N LEU A 835 26.15 30.50 -5.38
CA LEU A 835 26.68 29.72 -4.27
C LEU A 835 25.70 29.74 -3.11
N GLY A 836 25.09 28.59 -2.83
CA GLY A 836 24.18 28.40 -1.70
C GLY A 836 24.95 28.00 -0.45
N PHE A 837 24.72 28.70 0.65
CA PHE A 837 25.24 28.36 1.98
C PHE A 837 24.07 27.87 2.83
N LEU A 838 24.22 26.70 3.43
CA LEU A 838 23.35 26.19 4.49
C LEU A 838 24.18 26.14 5.76
N ALA A 839 23.95 27.07 6.68
CA ALA A 839 24.80 27.28 7.85
C ALA A 839 24.05 26.99 9.16
N GLN A 840 24.73 26.31 10.08
CA GLN A 840 24.23 25.99 11.42
C GLN A 840 25.14 26.66 12.46
N LEU A 841 24.57 27.40 13.41
CA LEU A 841 25.33 27.99 14.52
C LEU A 841 26.00 26.87 15.33
N ILE A 842 27.27 27.04 15.70
CA ILE A 842 28.01 26.05 16.51
C ILE A 842 28.50 26.64 17.83
N ASP A 843 28.55 25.83 18.88
CA ASP A 843 29.13 26.26 20.14
C ASP A 843 30.65 26.49 20.05
N PRO A 844 31.18 27.61 20.57
CA PRO A 844 32.62 27.86 20.62
C PRO A 844 33.43 26.71 21.25
N SER A 845 32.87 26.00 22.25
CA SER A 845 33.55 24.87 22.90
C SER A 845 33.82 23.68 21.97
N ILE A 846 33.04 23.52 20.89
CA ILE A 846 33.17 22.45 19.89
C ILE A 846 33.58 22.96 18.50
N GLN A 847 33.90 24.25 18.36
CA GLN A 847 34.33 24.88 17.10
C GLN A 847 35.51 24.12 16.46
N HIS A 848 36.51 23.74 17.27
CA HIS A 848 37.67 22.98 16.80
C HIS A 848 37.31 21.56 16.31
N GLN A 849 36.41 20.87 17.01
CA GLN A 849 35.91 19.55 16.60
C GLN A 849 35.12 19.64 15.28
N CYS A 850 34.30 20.68 15.12
CA CYS A 850 33.57 20.96 13.89
C CYS A 850 34.49 21.27 12.71
N ALA A 851 35.60 21.99 12.94
CA ALA A 851 36.62 22.26 11.93
C ALA A 851 37.37 20.98 11.51
N LEU A 852 37.75 20.13 12.46
CA LEU A 852 38.35 18.81 12.18
C LEU A 852 37.38 17.90 11.40
N TYR A 853 36.11 17.88 11.77
CA TYR A 853 35.06 17.15 11.03
C TYR A 853 34.91 17.66 9.60
N ALA A 854 34.76 18.97 9.40
CA ALA A 854 34.66 19.60 8.08
C ALA A 854 35.86 19.27 7.18
N ASN A 855 37.08 19.31 7.73
CA ASN A 855 38.30 18.91 7.02
C ASN A 855 38.28 17.42 6.64
N LYS A 856 37.91 16.52 7.56
CA LYS A 856 37.80 15.07 7.27
C LYS A 856 36.77 14.81 6.17
N GLN A 857 35.58 15.42 6.25
CA GLN A 857 34.52 15.31 5.25
C GLN A 857 34.98 15.79 3.86
N ASN A 858 35.72 16.89 3.77
CA ASN A 858 36.31 17.34 2.51
C ASN A 858 37.39 16.37 1.98
N LEU A 859 38.22 15.78 2.85
CA LEU A 859 39.24 14.80 2.46
C LEU A 859 38.65 13.48 1.93
N GLU A 860 37.60 12.93 2.56
CA GLU A 860 36.95 11.72 2.05
C GLU A 860 36.29 11.97 0.68
N ARG A 861 35.66 13.15 0.50
CA ARG A 861 35.09 13.55 -0.78
C ARG A 861 36.15 13.74 -1.87
N LEU A 862 37.34 14.24 -1.52
CA LEU A 862 38.48 14.30 -2.43
C LEU A 862 38.84 12.92 -2.99
N LYS A 863 38.97 11.89 -2.13
CA LYS A 863 39.27 10.49 -2.56
C LYS A 863 38.24 9.96 -3.56
N HIS A 864 36.96 10.28 -3.37
CA HIS A 864 35.88 9.85 -4.27
C HIS A 864 35.83 10.64 -5.59
N THR A 865 36.40 11.85 -5.65
CA THR A 865 36.48 12.65 -6.90
C THR A 865 37.68 12.33 -7.79
N THR A 866 38.75 11.71 -7.26
CA THR A 866 39.96 11.39 -8.04
C THR A 866 39.83 10.12 -8.88
N GLN A 867 39.23 10.22 -10.07
CA GLN A 867 39.53 9.31 -11.17
C GLN A 867 40.82 9.75 -11.90
N PRO A 868 41.68 8.82 -12.36
CA PRO A 868 42.94 9.16 -13.04
C PRO A 868 42.67 9.62 -14.49
N GLY A 869 42.50 10.94 -14.71
CA GLY A 869 41.98 11.44 -15.98
C GLY A 869 42.44 12.80 -16.52
N SER A 870 43.23 13.61 -15.78
CA SER A 870 43.79 14.86 -16.36
C SER A 870 44.97 15.43 -15.54
N MET A 871 46.16 15.49 -16.14
CA MET A 871 47.24 16.35 -15.65
C MET A 871 47.06 17.78 -16.19
N TYR A 872 46.98 18.76 -15.29
CA TYR A 872 47.30 20.15 -15.59
C TYR A 872 48.37 20.63 -14.61
N VAL A 873 49.56 20.92 -15.13
CA VAL A 873 50.70 21.40 -14.36
C VAL A 873 50.58 22.91 -14.17
N SER A 874 50.58 23.37 -12.93
CA SER A 874 50.82 24.79 -12.59
C SER A 874 51.73 24.86 -11.36
N ASN A 875 52.91 25.45 -11.53
CA ASN A 875 53.92 25.54 -10.48
C ASN A 875 53.57 26.64 -9.48
N LEU A 876 53.55 26.31 -8.19
CA LEU A 876 53.83 27.26 -7.11
C LEU A 876 54.85 26.62 -6.15
N ASN A 877 55.84 27.41 -5.75
CA ASN A 877 57.05 26.95 -5.06
C ASN A 877 57.03 27.32 -3.56
N THR A 878 57.95 26.70 -2.81
CA THR A 878 58.32 26.96 -1.40
C THR A 878 57.25 26.60 -0.34
N SER A 879 57.59 26.02 0.82
CA SER A 879 58.86 25.40 1.26
C SER A 879 58.65 24.58 2.55
N GLY A 880 59.26 23.40 2.65
CA GLY A 880 59.27 22.59 3.88
C GLY A 880 59.90 21.20 3.68
N THR A 881 61.05 20.95 4.31
CA THR A 881 61.80 19.67 4.32
C THR A 881 60.96 18.53 4.94
N THR A 882 61.17 17.23 4.63
CA THR A 882 62.47 16.50 4.62
C THR A 882 62.40 15.22 3.76
N ASN A 883 63.56 14.63 3.41
CA ASN A 883 63.74 13.51 2.46
C ASN A 883 63.43 12.10 3.02
N ILE A 884 63.19 11.12 2.11
CA ILE A 884 64.02 9.90 1.91
C ILE A 884 63.59 9.10 0.64
N LEU A 885 64.47 9.09 -0.39
CA LEU A 885 65.02 7.94 -1.17
C LEU A 885 64.29 6.56 -1.11
N LEU A 886 64.06 5.71 -2.14
CA LEU A 886 64.54 5.44 -3.55
C LEU A 886 63.49 4.52 -4.27
N SER A 887 63.50 4.12 -5.57
CA SER A 887 63.96 4.69 -6.86
C SER A 887 63.60 3.77 -8.08
N ASN A 888 63.94 4.21 -9.31
CA ASN A 888 64.29 3.46 -10.55
C ASN A 888 63.27 2.65 -11.43
N ASN A 889 62.96 3.25 -12.60
CA ASN A 889 63.34 2.80 -13.97
C ASN A 889 62.42 2.01 -14.96
N ASN A 890 62.26 2.65 -16.14
CA ASN A 890 62.35 2.15 -17.53
C ASN A 890 61.14 1.63 -18.36
N GLU A 891 60.68 2.53 -19.26
CA GLU A 891 60.55 2.40 -20.75
C GLU A 891 60.13 1.09 -21.45
N GLN A 892 59.16 1.18 -22.39
CA GLN A 892 59.42 1.17 -23.87
C GLN A 892 58.17 1.55 -24.70
N CYS A 893 58.25 1.57 -26.05
CA CYS A 893 57.42 2.41 -26.94
C CYS A 893 56.96 1.75 -28.27
N LEU A 894 55.99 2.39 -28.95
CA LEU A 894 55.73 2.38 -30.43
C LEU A 894 55.13 1.07 -31.03
N ASN A 895 54.37 1.03 -32.16
CA ASN A 895 53.70 2.01 -33.05
C ASN A 895 52.66 1.29 -33.96
N LEU A 896 51.76 1.99 -34.67
CA LEU A 896 51.41 1.83 -36.12
C LEU A 896 50.06 2.48 -36.55
N ASN A 897 49.92 2.78 -37.86
CA ASN A 897 48.78 3.44 -38.51
C ASN A 897 48.06 2.54 -39.55
N ASN A 898 46.80 2.85 -39.91
CA ASN A 898 46.35 3.11 -41.31
C ASN A 898 44.84 3.41 -41.43
N ILE A 899 44.43 4.04 -42.55
CA ILE A 899 43.04 4.41 -42.93
C ILE A 899 42.84 4.16 -44.44
N PRO A 900 41.61 3.95 -44.96
CA PRO A 900 40.93 5.05 -45.68
C PRO A 900 39.38 5.08 -45.51
N SER A 901 38.69 5.98 -46.22
CA SER A 901 37.31 6.44 -45.94
C SER A 901 36.36 6.49 -47.15
N VAL A 902 35.03 6.48 -46.92
CA VAL A 902 33.97 6.82 -47.92
C VAL A 902 32.86 7.68 -47.27
N CYS A 903 32.13 8.47 -48.09
CA CYS A 903 31.11 9.49 -47.73
C CYS A 903 29.65 8.95 -47.94
N PRO A 904 28.52 9.70 -47.76
CA PRO A 904 28.33 11.17 -47.87
C PRO A 904 27.43 11.84 -46.79
N ALA A 905 27.07 13.12 -47.00
CA ALA A 905 26.29 13.97 -46.09
C ALA A 905 25.04 14.61 -46.74
N VAL A 906 24.08 15.08 -45.92
CA VAL A 906 22.82 15.75 -46.34
C VAL A 906 22.59 17.03 -45.50
N THR A 907 21.99 18.07 -46.10
CA THR A 907 21.90 19.44 -45.56
C THR A 907 20.50 19.77 -44.99
N ILE A 908 20.42 20.64 -43.98
CA ILE A 908 19.16 21.16 -43.40
C ILE A 908 19.10 22.70 -43.49
N PRO A 909 17.96 23.36 -43.81
CA PRO A 909 17.91 24.80 -44.10
C PRO A 909 17.76 25.73 -42.87
N GLN A 910 18.21 26.98 -43.00
CA GLN A 910 18.05 28.03 -41.99
C GLN A 910 16.61 28.59 -41.93
N ARG A 911 16.15 28.99 -40.73
CA ARG A 911 14.90 29.77 -40.53
C ARG A 911 15.18 31.24 -40.20
N ARG A 912 14.33 32.13 -40.72
CA ARG A 912 14.49 33.61 -40.69
C ARG A 912 14.34 34.22 -39.29
N LYS A 913 15.10 35.29 -39.04
CA LYS A 913 14.89 36.23 -37.91
C LYS A 913 13.52 36.92 -38.03
N ARG A 914 12.84 37.17 -36.90
CA ARG A 914 11.78 38.19 -36.76
C ARG A 914 12.14 39.15 -35.61
N ARG A 915 11.81 40.44 -35.76
CA ARG A 915 12.06 41.49 -34.77
C ARG A 915 11.14 41.33 -33.54
N ARG A 916 11.64 41.69 -32.35
CA ARG A 916 10.80 42.11 -31.22
C ARG A 916 10.32 43.55 -31.45
N MET A 917 9.15 43.89 -30.91
CA MET A 917 8.78 45.26 -30.58
C MET A 917 8.43 45.31 -29.08
N ASN A 918 8.71 46.43 -28.41
CA ASN A 918 8.39 46.63 -27.00
C ASN A 918 6.97 47.23 -26.86
N PRO A 919 6.21 46.88 -25.80
CA PRO A 919 5.02 47.63 -25.44
C PRO A 919 5.38 48.97 -24.78
N GLN A 920 4.51 49.97 -24.93
CA GLN A 920 4.54 51.21 -24.15
C GLN A 920 3.32 51.29 -23.22
N THR A 921 3.46 52.07 -22.15
CA THR A 921 2.50 52.24 -21.05
C THR A 921 1.43 53.29 -21.35
N ILE A 922 0.17 52.99 -21.02
CA ILE A 922 -0.90 53.98 -20.77
C ILE A 922 -1.63 53.59 -19.47
N LYS A 923 -2.22 54.59 -18.80
CA LYS A 923 -2.70 54.58 -17.41
C LYS A 923 -4.11 53.99 -17.23
N SER A 924 -4.44 53.70 -15.98
CA SER A 924 -5.77 53.37 -15.44
C SER A 924 -6.38 54.55 -14.65
N GLU A 925 -7.70 54.74 -14.73
CA GLU A 925 -8.54 55.33 -13.66
C GLU A 925 -10.04 54.99 -13.90
N PRO A 926 -10.95 55.05 -12.90
CA PRO A 926 -12.21 54.28 -12.90
C PRO A 926 -13.54 55.08 -12.90
N MET A 927 -14.63 54.42 -13.31
CA MET A 927 -16.07 54.70 -13.05
C MET A 927 -16.90 53.51 -13.58
N SER A 928 -18.16 53.21 -13.21
CA SER A 928 -18.95 53.42 -11.96
C SER A 928 -20.30 52.68 -12.13
N VAL A 929 -20.95 52.31 -11.02
CA VAL A 929 -22.21 51.52 -10.93
C VAL A 929 -23.40 52.11 -11.71
N ILE A 930 -24.18 51.24 -12.40
CA ILE A 930 -25.65 51.37 -12.58
C ILE A 930 -26.29 49.95 -12.50
N ASP A 931 -27.40 49.82 -11.76
CA ASP A 931 -28.27 48.64 -11.69
C ASP A 931 -29.42 48.70 -12.72
N GLN A 932 -30.01 47.55 -13.09
CA GLN A 932 -31.44 47.21 -12.81
C GLN A 932 -32.06 46.16 -13.75
N ALA A 933 -32.63 45.13 -13.10
CA ALA A 933 -33.89 44.43 -13.42
C ALA A 933 -34.02 43.51 -14.66
N PRO A 934 -34.94 42.52 -14.63
CA PRO A 934 -35.02 41.43 -15.60
C PRO A 934 -36.28 41.47 -16.51
N TYR A 935 -36.35 40.57 -17.49
CA TYR A 935 -37.61 40.11 -18.07
C TYR A 935 -37.63 38.60 -18.32
N THR A 936 -38.82 38.00 -18.22
CA THR A 936 -39.10 36.57 -18.48
C THR A 936 -40.43 36.47 -19.27
N PRO A 937 -40.82 35.27 -19.72
CA PRO A 937 -40.95 34.94 -21.14
C PRO A 937 -42.30 35.31 -21.76
N GLN A 938 -42.39 35.23 -23.09
CA GLN A 938 -43.67 35.09 -23.79
C GLN A 938 -43.71 33.85 -24.68
N ILE A 939 -44.88 33.21 -24.67
CA ILE A 939 -45.26 32.07 -25.50
C ILE A 939 -46.02 32.62 -26.70
N ILE A 940 -45.72 32.12 -27.91
CA ILE A 940 -46.65 32.16 -29.04
C ILE A 940 -46.70 30.76 -29.65
N ASN A 941 -47.90 30.35 -30.01
CA ASN A 941 -48.24 29.02 -30.52
C ASN A 941 -48.66 29.12 -32.01
N ASP A 942 -48.88 27.95 -32.61
CA ASP A 942 -49.83 27.71 -33.72
C ASP A 942 -49.49 28.07 -35.19
N LEU A 943 -49.44 26.99 -36.00
CA LEU A 943 -50.03 26.83 -37.35
C LEU A 943 -49.37 27.57 -38.56
N ASN A 944 -49.39 27.07 -39.81
CA ASN A 944 -49.95 25.80 -40.32
C ASN A 944 -49.21 25.18 -41.53
N GLU A 945 -49.72 24.03 -41.97
CA GLU A 945 -49.38 23.16 -43.10
C GLU A 945 -49.08 23.81 -44.47
N SER A 946 -48.28 23.11 -45.29
CA SER A 946 -48.70 22.74 -46.66
C SER A 946 -47.96 21.49 -47.16
N GLN A 947 -48.67 20.62 -47.88
CA GLN A 947 -48.12 19.42 -48.56
C GLN A 947 -48.10 19.64 -50.08
N THR A 948 -47.17 18.99 -50.78
CA THR A 948 -47.40 18.52 -52.16
C THR A 948 -46.73 17.17 -52.37
N ILE A 949 -47.40 16.27 -53.11
CA ILE A 949 -46.98 14.91 -53.42
C ILE A 949 -46.69 14.81 -54.92
N PHE A 950 -45.72 13.99 -55.33
CA PHE A 950 -45.82 13.24 -56.60
C PHE A 950 -45.22 11.83 -56.44
N LEU A 951 -45.67 10.92 -57.30
CA LEU A 951 -45.51 9.47 -57.17
C LEU A 951 -45.01 8.84 -58.50
N ASP A 952 -44.99 7.51 -58.53
CA ASP A 952 -44.64 6.59 -59.62
C ASP A 952 -43.12 6.35 -59.81
N SER A 953 -42.49 5.20 -59.50
CA SER A 953 -42.80 3.75 -59.39
C SER A 953 -42.21 2.94 -60.54
N PHE A 954 -41.28 2.02 -60.25
CA PHE A 954 -41.03 0.82 -61.06
C PHE A 954 -40.43 -0.31 -60.19
N ILE A 955 -40.51 -1.55 -60.71
CA ILE A 955 -40.22 -2.84 -60.06
C ILE A 955 -38.91 -3.37 -60.70
N SER A 956 -37.93 -4.04 -60.05
CA SER A 956 -38.03 -5.42 -59.51
C SER A 956 -36.81 -5.93 -58.70
N SER A 957 -37.06 -6.92 -57.83
CA SER A 957 -36.29 -8.17 -57.55
C SER A 957 -34.76 -8.25 -57.30
N SER A 958 -34.42 -9.18 -56.37
CA SER A 958 -33.32 -10.18 -56.40
C SER A 958 -31.83 -9.78 -56.27
N SER A 959 -31.31 -9.92 -55.03
CA SER A 959 -30.34 -10.95 -54.56
C SER A 959 -29.13 -11.45 -55.40
N ILE A 960 -28.09 -11.86 -54.67
CA ILE A 960 -26.97 -12.79 -55.00
C ILE A 960 -25.63 -12.15 -55.45
N SER A 961 -24.55 -12.90 -55.17
CA SER A 961 -23.11 -12.61 -55.25
C SER A 961 -22.52 -12.51 -56.66
N SER A 962 -21.33 -11.93 -56.76
CA SER A 962 -20.39 -12.17 -57.87
C SER A 962 -18.98 -12.49 -57.35
N SER A 963 -18.49 -13.69 -57.64
CA SER A 963 -17.06 -14.05 -57.68
C SER A 963 -16.64 -14.26 -59.15
N LEU A 964 -15.41 -14.73 -59.39
CA LEU A 964 -14.85 -15.11 -60.71
C LEU A 964 -14.49 -13.93 -61.65
N SER A 965 -13.53 -14.04 -62.58
CA SER A 965 -12.34 -14.92 -62.69
C SER A 965 -11.50 -14.49 -63.90
N ALA A 966 -10.20 -14.82 -63.93
CA ALA A 966 -9.42 -14.84 -65.17
C ALA A 966 -8.43 -16.02 -65.18
N SER A 967 -8.34 -16.73 -66.32
CA SER A 967 -7.42 -17.83 -66.63
C SER A 967 -7.33 -17.93 -68.17
N PRO A 968 -6.24 -18.45 -68.77
CA PRO A 968 -6.18 -19.89 -69.12
C PRO A 968 -4.74 -20.51 -69.14
N ILE A 969 -4.56 -21.84 -68.96
CA ILE A 969 -4.12 -22.89 -69.96
C ILE A 969 -2.67 -22.75 -70.47
N GLN A 970 -1.77 -23.76 -70.51
CA GLN A 970 -1.70 -25.16 -69.99
C GLN A 970 -0.23 -25.68 -70.06
N GLU A 971 0.12 -26.72 -69.28
CA GLU A 971 1.17 -27.76 -69.57
C GLU A 971 2.66 -27.33 -69.70
N LEU A 972 3.73 -28.13 -69.53
CA LEU A 972 4.08 -29.47 -68.97
C LEU A 972 5.55 -29.34 -68.41
N ASP A 973 6.22 -30.23 -67.69
CA ASP A 973 6.29 -31.70 -67.76
C ASP A 973 6.89 -32.35 -66.47
N TYR A 974 6.69 -33.66 -66.35
CA TYR A 974 7.23 -34.72 -65.45
C TYR A 974 8.65 -34.58 -64.78
N LYS A 975 9.08 -35.34 -63.73
CA LYS A 975 8.68 -36.68 -63.20
C LYS A 975 9.20 -37.00 -61.76
N ASP A 976 8.53 -37.93 -61.06
CA ASP A 976 8.94 -38.96 -60.02
C ASP A 976 9.99 -38.63 -58.91
N GLU A 977 10.05 -39.24 -57.71
CA GLU A 977 9.61 -40.57 -57.21
C GLU A 977 9.03 -40.58 -55.76
N LEU A 978 8.00 -41.42 -55.56
CA LEU A 978 7.68 -42.32 -54.42
C LEU A 978 7.56 -41.86 -52.92
N PHE A 979 6.42 -42.25 -52.33
CA PHE A 979 6.09 -42.26 -50.88
C PHE A 979 6.59 -43.55 -50.17
N PRO A 980 6.58 -43.61 -48.81
CA PRO A 980 5.40 -44.12 -48.10
C PRO A 980 4.91 -43.26 -46.91
N ASN A 981 3.68 -43.50 -46.48
CA ASN A 981 2.97 -42.79 -45.39
C ASN A 981 3.07 -43.56 -44.05
N PRO A 982 3.33 -42.91 -42.90
CA PRO A 982 3.54 -43.60 -41.61
C PRO A 982 2.23 -43.81 -40.82
N ASP A 983 1.38 -44.74 -41.28
CA ASP A 983 0.20 -45.23 -40.53
C ASP A 983 0.35 -46.71 -40.08
N ASP A 984 1.54 -47.30 -40.24
CA ASP A 984 1.91 -48.62 -39.74
C ASP A 984 3.12 -48.51 -38.80
N LEU A 985 2.88 -48.64 -37.48
CA LEU A 985 3.75 -49.27 -36.47
C LEU A 985 3.28 -48.92 -35.04
N PHE A 986 2.66 -49.89 -34.36
CA PHE A 986 3.05 -50.45 -33.04
C PHE A 986 1.84 -50.99 -32.27
N HIS A 987 1.73 -52.32 -32.23
CA HIS A 987 0.97 -53.05 -31.21
C HIS A 987 1.91 -53.44 -30.04
N ASP A 988 1.33 -53.80 -28.90
CA ASP A 988 2.04 -54.17 -27.68
C ASP A 988 3.09 -55.28 -27.86
N ASP A 989 4.26 -55.15 -27.21
CA ASP A 989 4.66 -56.23 -26.29
C ASP A 989 5.58 -55.82 -25.12
N LYS A 990 5.41 -56.58 -24.02
CA LYS A 990 6.15 -56.69 -22.74
C LYS A 990 7.51 -55.96 -22.58
N ILE A 991 7.66 -55.24 -21.46
CA ILE A 991 8.96 -54.94 -20.81
C ILE A 991 9.04 -55.64 -19.44
N LYS A 992 10.19 -56.26 -19.13
CA LYS A 992 10.57 -56.77 -17.80
C LYS A 992 11.64 -55.86 -17.16
N LEU A 993 11.72 -55.85 -15.83
CA LEU A 993 12.78 -55.16 -15.09
C LEU A 993 14.16 -55.83 -15.26
N ILE A 994 15.19 -55.02 -15.47
CA ILE A 994 16.55 -55.02 -14.89
C ILE A 994 16.94 -53.51 -14.91
N GLN A 995 17.13 -52.72 -13.84
CA GLN A 995 18.04 -52.80 -12.67
C GLN A 995 19.53 -52.85 -13.01
N ASP A 996 20.16 -51.70 -13.23
CA ASP A 996 21.55 -51.42 -12.83
C ASP A 996 21.83 -49.90 -12.83
N PHE A 997 22.74 -49.45 -11.95
CA PHE A 997 23.30 -48.08 -11.87
C PHE A 997 24.81 -48.21 -11.55
N PRO A 998 25.72 -47.54 -12.29
CA PRO A 998 27.15 -47.50 -11.92
C PRO A 998 27.39 -46.61 -10.69
N SER A 999 28.50 -46.85 -10.00
CA SER A 999 28.89 -46.17 -8.75
C SER A 999 29.58 -44.82 -8.99
N ILE A 1000 29.82 -44.08 -7.91
CA ILE A 1000 30.16 -42.65 -7.94
C ILE A 1000 31.60 -42.34 -8.40
N ASP A 1001 32.45 -43.37 -8.51
CA ASP A 1001 33.88 -43.23 -8.75
C ASP A 1001 34.25 -43.00 -10.23
N ASP A 1002 33.43 -43.49 -11.18
CA ASP A 1002 33.66 -43.41 -12.64
C ASP A 1002 33.62 -41.97 -13.21
N VAL A 1003 33.26 -40.97 -12.40
CA VAL A 1003 33.11 -39.57 -12.82
C VAL A 1003 34.45 -38.81 -12.83
N ASN A 1004 35.44 -39.26 -12.05
CA ASN A 1004 36.67 -38.48 -11.81
C ASN A 1004 37.66 -38.47 -12.99
N ASP A 1005 37.73 -39.55 -13.79
CA ASP A 1005 38.67 -39.64 -14.92
C ASP A 1005 38.22 -38.86 -16.18
N ILE A 1006 36.96 -38.38 -16.22
CA ILE A 1006 36.43 -37.58 -17.34
C ILE A 1006 36.87 -36.11 -17.25
N PHE A 1007 37.20 -35.62 -16.05
CA PHE A 1007 37.59 -34.23 -15.81
C PHE A 1007 39.05 -34.16 -15.35
N GLY A 1008 39.98 -34.06 -16.32
CA GLY A 1008 41.42 -33.95 -16.08
C GLY A 1008 41.83 -32.65 -15.38
N ILE A 1009 41.58 -32.55 -14.07
CA ILE A 1009 41.89 -31.39 -13.23
C ILE A 1009 43.35 -31.46 -12.79
N ASN A 1010 44.19 -30.64 -13.42
CA ASN A 1010 45.53 -30.34 -12.93
C ASN A 1010 45.44 -29.20 -11.90
N ASN A 1011 45.72 -29.50 -10.63
CA ASN A 1011 45.67 -28.52 -9.54
C ASN A 1011 46.85 -27.53 -9.63
N ASN A 1012 46.61 -26.29 -10.10
CA ASN A 1012 47.26 -25.06 -9.61
C ASN A 1012 46.80 -23.80 -10.37
N GLN A 1013 45.81 -23.07 -9.85
CA GLN A 1013 45.76 -21.59 -9.82
C GLN A 1013 44.58 -21.10 -8.96
N GLN A 1014 44.71 -19.91 -8.37
CA GLN A 1014 43.76 -19.36 -7.39
C GLN A 1014 42.61 -18.59 -8.07
N PHE A 1015 41.38 -18.84 -7.64
CA PHE A 1015 40.21 -18.05 -8.05
C PHE A 1015 40.07 -16.77 -7.23
N CYS A 1016 40.31 -15.62 -7.87
CA CYS A 1016 39.87 -14.32 -7.35
C CYS A 1016 38.49 -13.97 -7.90
N LEU A 1017 37.48 -13.89 -7.03
CA LEU A 1017 36.12 -13.50 -7.40
C LEU A 1017 36.03 -11.99 -7.68
N PHE A 1018 35.95 -11.61 -8.95
CA PHE A 1018 35.56 -10.26 -9.37
C PHE A 1018 34.11 -10.22 -9.81
N THR A 1019 33.27 -9.46 -9.10
CA THR A 1019 31.88 -9.18 -9.47
C THR A 1019 31.78 -7.89 -10.29
N PRO A 1020 31.43 -7.93 -11.59
CA PRO A 1020 31.26 -6.72 -12.40
C PRO A 1020 29.88 -6.09 -12.17
N THR A 1021 29.84 -4.99 -11.40
CA THR A 1021 28.64 -4.13 -11.31
C THR A 1021 28.45 -3.36 -12.62
N PHE A 1022 27.50 -3.79 -13.47
CA PHE A 1022 27.18 -3.08 -14.71
C PHE A 1022 26.30 -1.85 -14.47
N THR A 1023 26.89 -0.66 -14.60
CA THR A 1023 26.19 0.62 -14.59
C THR A 1023 25.52 0.88 -15.94
N THR A 1024 24.24 1.23 -15.96
CA THR A 1024 23.51 1.52 -17.20
C THR A 1024 23.90 2.88 -17.80
N LEU A 1025 24.66 2.84 -18.89
CA LEU A 1025 24.90 3.98 -19.78
C LEU A 1025 23.76 4.08 -20.81
N SER A 1026 23.04 5.21 -20.83
CA SER A 1026 21.93 5.46 -21.74
C SER A 1026 22.31 6.47 -22.81
N PHE A 1027 22.34 6.06 -24.09
CA PHE A 1027 22.51 6.96 -25.24
C PHE A 1027 21.63 6.54 -26.43
N PHE A 1028 20.73 7.44 -26.81
CA PHE A 1028 20.02 7.59 -28.10
C PHE A 1028 19.84 6.38 -29.04
N ALA A 1029 18.57 5.96 -29.17
CA ALA A 1029 17.81 6.12 -30.41
C ALA A 1029 16.37 6.51 -30.06
#